data_AF-A0AAW0ESH0-F1
#
_entry.id   AF-A0AAW0ESH0-F1
#
_cell.length_a   1.000
_cell.length_b   1.000
_cell.length_c   1.000
_cell.angle_alpha   90.00
_cell.angle_beta   90.00
_cell.angle_gamma   90.00
#
_symmetry.space_group_name_H-M   'P 1'
#
loop_
_entity.id
_entity.type
_entity.pdbx_description
1 polymer ?
#
loop_
_entity_poly.entity_id
_entity_poly.type
_entity_poly.pdbx_seq_one_letter_code
_entity_poly.pdbx_strand_id
1 'polypeptide(L)'
;MTEVTAAHRGKTNGVRPAAAVAPDADGEAAAAAAAAPPTQQTKVCFNICRQEQHHPNKGYRQLARKLRQGGAVEMNKEDITLDRLIAHDLVLFPAPQTPFSEEDIAVIRQYVEGGGSAMILLGDGHGGQYSYLNKALEEWTGITVNEDCVVRTVLHRYLHPKEVCVTNGVTNRAINKAAGKNVFGAAGGSPRSGAGGAAAAAAVTSRGGFGAGSTATRGMSSTMAIGSSLATLQRTVGAGQTANAALLAQSAAAGSAAAMAGGDEAEQEHTSLVFVYPYGLTLNVQRPAIPLLSSGFMAYPLNRPIAAAWECATPVEHLGRRKQGKLLLIGTAQIFDDAWIEKEENSILASILFDYMNHKLRLNQIDADEPDITDYHHLPDTASLSERLRVAVEQHEELPRDFTQLFELDSFKIDTDKIPDVVDTYAKLSVKVEPLTLIPPEFQTPLPPVKPAVFEAIHRDPAPPGLDLFDLDEEFAPERVRLSQLTNKCKADDVEYYILQAAEVMGVTKKLRSPRNRDPRALLDYVFRQVVEYKKVNSGPAASQETGLGGTSAGATVADNAAAAAAAENMMRVIRVCNDGTADATPFDENPRWNLYLEADFAKGTIEGRLQLLRDSSRFGAQEARIEGDIKPPGEREYPMEWGVVLDAVNGEQIIYVFLAMIQGNQLRGVCEQGGGGSGNTRSFLYKLEEL
;
A
#
# COMPACT_ATOMS: atom_id res chain seq x y z
N MET A 1 56.98 -38.65 -0.68
CA MET A 1 58.16 -38.49 0.21
C MET A 1 57.96 -37.21 1.00
N THR A 2 58.20 -37.27 2.31
CA THR A 2 58.63 -36.18 3.22
C THR A 2 57.97 -34.80 3.13
N GLU A 3 57.46 -34.38 4.29
CA GLU A 3 57.26 -32.99 4.73
C GLU A 3 58.55 -32.15 4.63
N VAL A 4 58.48 -30.85 4.95
CA VAL A 4 59.19 -30.19 6.09
C VAL A 4 59.43 -28.67 5.86
N THR A 5 59.28 -27.91 6.95
CA THR A 5 59.78 -26.55 7.26
C THR A 5 59.12 -25.26 6.75
N ALA A 6 59.19 -24.26 7.64
CA ALA A 6 58.77 -22.89 7.50
C ALA A 6 59.95 -21.90 7.71
N ALA A 7 59.67 -20.62 7.45
CA ALA A 7 60.38 -19.42 7.92
C ALA A 7 61.80 -19.13 7.39
N HIS A 8 61.99 -17.94 6.79
CA HIS A 8 62.57 -16.81 7.56
C HIS A 8 62.37 -15.44 6.92
N ARG A 9 62.58 -14.39 7.73
CA ARG A 9 62.41 -12.96 7.40
C ARG A 9 63.77 -12.27 7.43
N GLY A 10 64.12 -11.50 6.39
CA GLY A 10 65.37 -10.73 6.31
C GLY A 10 65.13 -9.26 5.99
N LYS A 11 65.84 -8.34 6.67
CA LYS A 11 65.79 -6.89 6.44
C LYS A 11 67.07 -6.41 5.75
N THR A 12 66.98 -5.36 4.94
CA THR A 12 68.00 -4.29 4.90
C THR A 12 67.38 -2.94 4.50
N ASN A 13 67.66 -1.95 5.34
CA ASN A 13 67.97 -0.52 5.09
C ASN A 13 68.18 -0.12 3.61
N GLY A 14 67.82 1.06 3.10
CA GLY A 14 67.37 2.33 3.71
C GLY A 14 67.93 3.52 2.88
N VAL A 15 67.23 4.68 2.86
CA VAL A 15 67.73 6.09 2.81
C VAL A 15 66.60 7.04 2.33
N ARG A 16 66.50 8.22 2.98
CA ARG A 16 65.70 9.44 2.69
C ARG A 16 66.69 10.62 2.57
N PRO A 17 66.38 11.86 2.11
CA PRO A 17 65.09 12.59 2.09
C PRO A 17 64.67 12.92 0.63
N ALA A 18 63.96 13.99 0.20
CA ALA A 18 63.49 15.25 0.81
C ALA A 18 62.13 15.73 0.24
N ALA A 19 61.92 17.04 0.06
CA ALA A 19 60.62 17.65 -0.29
C ALA A 19 60.72 18.83 -1.29
N ALA A 20 59.64 19.05 -2.04
CA ALA A 20 59.21 20.30 -2.69
C ALA A 20 57.68 20.20 -2.86
N VAL A 21 56.86 20.93 -2.09
CA VAL A 21 56.38 22.30 -2.36
C VAL A 21 55.53 22.37 -3.63
N ALA A 22 54.21 22.52 -3.43
CA ALA A 22 53.25 22.88 -4.47
C ALA A 22 53.23 24.41 -4.65
N PRO A 23 53.00 24.92 -5.88
CA PRO A 23 52.64 26.31 -6.10
C PRO A 23 51.11 26.48 -6.25
N ASP A 24 50.53 27.33 -5.41
CA ASP A 24 49.26 27.98 -5.74
C ASP A 24 49.50 29.01 -6.87
N ALA A 25 48.51 29.18 -7.75
CA ALA A 25 48.50 30.26 -8.73
C ALA A 25 47.05 30.68 -9.04
N ASP A 26 46.62 31.80 -8.46
CA ASP A 26 45.42 32.50 -8.86
C ASP A 26 45.55 33.01 -10.31
N GLY A 27 44.44 32.97 -11.05
CA GLY A 27 44.38 33.46 -12.42
C GLY A 27 42.94 33.76 -12.85
N GLU A 28 42.47 34.98 -12.59
CA GLU A 28 41.24 35.50 -13.19
C GLU A 28 41.39 35.58 -14.71
N ALA A 29 40.55 34.85 -15.46
CA ALA A 29 40.38 35.07 -16.89
C ALA A 29 38.97 34.72 -17.38
N ALA A 30 38.19 35.77 -17.66
CA ALA A 30 37.15 35.89 -18.69
C ALA A 30 36.05 34.84 -18.82
N ALA A 31 34.81 35.33 -18.86
CA ALA A 31 33.65 34.55 -19.28
C ALA A 31 33.77 34.07 -20.72
N ALA A 32 33.62 32.75 -20.92
CA ALA A 32 33.18 32.17 -22.18
C ALA A 32 31.93 31.34 -21.87
N ALA A 33 30.77 31.79 -22.36
CA ALA A 33 29.54 31.01 -22.28
C ALA A 33 29.72 29.73 -23.11
N ALA A 34 29.89 28.59 -22.43
CA ALA A 34 29.99 27.30 -23.09
C ALA A 34 28.67 27.02 -23.81
N ALA A 35 28.71 27.09 -25.14
CA ALA A 35 27.54 26.89 -25.99
C ALA A 35 26.89 25.53 -25.73
N ALA A 36 25.56 25.48 -25.79
CA ALA A 36 24.84 24.22 -25.74
C ALA A 36 25.35 23.28 -26.85
N PRO A 37 25.62 21.99 -26.56
CA PRO A 37 26.08 21.05 -27.57
C PRO A 37 25.02 20.93 -28.68
N PRO A 38 25.43 20.76 -29.94
CA PRO A 38 24.51 20.76 -31.07
C PRO A 38 23.49 19.62 -30.94
N THR A 39 22.24 19.90 -31.32
CA THR A 39 21.14 18.93 -31.35
C THR A 39 21.38 17.86 -32.43
N GLN A 40 22.23 16.88 -32.12
CA GLN A 40 22.38 15.67 -32.91
C GLN A 40 21.08 14.87 -32.87
N GLN A 41 20.55 14.58 -34.05
CA GLN A 41 19.37 13.77 -34.25
C GLN A 41 19.59 12.35 -33.72
N THR A 42 18.66 11.84 -32.91
CA THR A 42 18.74 10.48 -32.37
C THR A 42 18.68 9.44 -33.47
N LYS A 43 19.58 8.46 -33.46
CA LYS A 43 19.53 7.31 -34.37
C LYS A 43 18.86 6.11 -33.71
N VAL A 44 17.74 5.67 -34.28
CA VAL A 44 16.92 4.57 -33.77
C VAL A 44 16.92 3.40 -34.76
N CYS A 45 17.33 2.22 -34.31
CA CYS A 45 17.31 0.98 -35.11
C CYS A 45 16.19 0.05 -34.66
N PHE A 46 15.41 -0.46 -35.61
CA PHE A 46 14.48 -1.58 -35.40
C PHE A 46 15.10 -2.87 -35.91
N ASN A 47 15.24 -3.88 -35.04
CA ASN A 47 15.75 -5.19 -35.44
C ASN A 47 14.66 -6.05 -36.10
N ILE A 48 15.04 -6.86 -37.09
CA ILE A 48 14.15 -7.71 -37.91
C ILE A 48 14.76 -9.12 -38.15
N CYS A 49 16.02 -9.35 -37.74
CA CYS A 49 16.74 -10.59 -38.03
C CYS A 49 16.26 -11.80 -37.19
N ARG A 50 15.39 -11.60 -36.19
CA ARG A 50 14.78 -12.65 -35.37
C ARG A 50 13.25 -12.74 -35.59
N GLN A 51 12.82 -12.34 -36.79
CA GLN A 51 11.43 -12.37 -37.30
C GLN A 51 10.44 -11.56 -36.45
N GLU A 52 10.90 -10.44 -35.88
CA GLU A 52 10.14 -9.50 -35.06
C GLU A 52 8.76 -9.14 -35.68
N GLN A 53 7.69 -9.28 -34.89
CA GLN A 53 6.31 -9.14 -35.41
C GLN A 53 5.95 -7.70 -35.82
N HIS A 54 6.50 -6.71 -35.10
CA HIS A 54 6.23 -5.28 -35.29
C HIS A 54 7.50 -4.55 -35.73
N HIS A 55 7.42 -3.76 -36.79
CA HIS A 55 8.54 -2.98 -37.32
C HIS A 55 7.99 -1.80 -38.14
N PRO A 56 8.78 -0.79 -38.56
CA PRO A 56 8.25 0.42 -39.23
C PRO A 56 7.31 0.18 -40.44
N ASN A 57 7.40 -0.97 -41.12
CA ASN A 57 6.52 -1.32 -42.25
C ASN A 57 5.20 -2.05 -41.85
N LYS A 58 5.09 -2.56 -40.62
CA LYS A 58 4.01 -3.43 -40.12
C LYS A 58 3.84 -3.20 -38.61
N GLY A 59 2.73 -2.62 -38.19
CA GLY A 59 2.41 -2.39 -36.78
C GLY A 59 3.00 -1.12 -36.18
N TYR A 60 4.23 -0.72 -36.52
CA TYR A 60 4.85 0.50 -35.96
C TYR A 60 4.92 1.66 -36.96
N ARG A 61 3.95 1.81 -37.88
CA ARG A 61 4.01 2.85 -38.92
C ARG A 61 3.86 4.24 -38.33
N GLN A 62 2.89 4.43 -37.43
CA GLN A 62 2.64 5.68 -36.73
C GLN A 62 3.78 6.02 -35.77
N LEU A 63 4.27 5.03 -35.01
CA LEU A 63 5.42 5.20 -34.12
C LEU A 63 6.66 5.65 -34.90
N ALA A 64 7.00 4.96 -35.99
CA ALA A 64 8.13 5.32 -36.84
C ALA A 64 7.96 6.72 -37.47
N ARG A 65 6.73 7.13 -37.82
CA ARG A 65 6.44 8.50 -38.30
C ARG A 65 6.68 9.56 -37.21
N LYS A 66 6.38 9.27 -35.94
CA LYS A 66 6.68 10.17 -34.81
C LYS A 66 8.19 10.23 -34.55
N LEU A 67 8.88 9.09 -34.49
CA LEU A 67 10.33 9.02 -34.28
C LEU A 67 11.13 9.73 -35.38
N ARG A 68 10.69 9.64 -36.65
CA ARG A 68 11.30 10.38 -37.79
C ARG A 68 11.22 11.90 -37.69
N GLN A 69 10.42 12.46 -36.78
CA GLN A 69 10.37 13.92 -36.53
C GLN A 69 11.49 14.36 -35.58
N GLY A 70 11.95 13.49 -34.69
CA GLY A 70 13.02 13.75 -33.72
C GLY A 70 14.36 13.07 -34.03
N GLY A 71 14.44 12.24 -35.07
CA GLY A 71 15.60 11.38 -35.31
C GLY A 71 15.58 10.63 -36.65
N ALA A 72 16.64 9.87 -36.89
CA ALA A 72 16.73 8.91 -37.99
C ALA A 72 16.18 7.54 -37.53
N VAL A 73 15.47 6.85 -38.43
CA VAL A 73 14.91 5.51 -38.18
C VAL A 73 15.42 4.53 -39.23
N GLU A 74 16.20 3.56 -38.78
CA GLU A 74 16.83 2.51 -39.58
C GLU A 74 16.30 1.12 -39.19
N MET A 75 16.56 0.11 -40.02
CA MET A 75 16.03 -1.25 -39.88
C MET A 75 17.14 -2.27 -40.12
N ASN A 76 17.57 -2.99 -39.08
CA ASN A 76 18.58 -4.04 -39.20
C ASN A 76 17.93 -5.36 -39.62
N LYS A 77 18.40 -5.94 -40.73
CA LYS A 77 17.91 -7.22 -41.30
C LYS A 77 18.93 -8.36 -41.21
N GLU A 78 20.15 -8.05 -40.78
CA GLU A 78 21.28 -8.98 -40.73
C GLU A 78 21.63 -9.24 -39.25
N ASP A 79 22.56 -10.16 -38.98
CA ASP A 79 22.79 -10.63 -37.60
C ASP A 79 23.29 -9.56 -36.61
N ILE A 80 22.96 -9.79 -35.34
CA ILE A 80 23.18 -8.89 -34.22
C ILE A 80 24.68 -8.84 -33.93
N THR A 81 25.33 -7.79 -34.39
CA THR A 81 26.79 -7.59 -34.30
C THR A 81 27.10 -6.21 -33.74
N LEU A 82 28.12 -6.14 -32.88
CA LEU A 82 28.42 -4.95 -32.07
C LEU A 82 28.61 -3.69 -32.94
N ASP A 83 29.36 -3.81 -34.04
CA ASP A 83 29.66 -2.71 -34.97
C ASP A 83 28.40 -2.03 -35.53
N ARG A 84 27.32 -2.82 -35.75
CA ARG A 84 26.03 -2.31 -36.22
C ARG A 84 25.26 -1.60 -35.12
N LEU A 85 25.29 -2.13 -33.90
CA LEU A 85 24.57 -1.54 -32.79
C LEU A 85 25.22 -0.21 -32.36
N ILE A 86 26.55 -0.14 -32.31
CA ILE A 86 27.31 1.07 -31.96
C ILE A 86 26.98 2.28 -32.85
N ALA A 87 26.60 2.06 -34.12
CA ALA A 87 26.20 3.16 -35.00
C ALA A 87 24.90 3.89 -34.57
N HIS A 88 24.17 3.36 -33.58
CA HIS A 88 22.84 3.80 -33.15
C HIS A 88 22.81 4.23 -31.68
N ASP A 89 21.94 5.20 -31.36
CA ASP A 89 21.69 5.64 -29.99
C ASP A 89 20.74 4.68 -29.25
N LEU A 90 19.74 4.14 -29.96
CA LEU A 90 18.70 3.27 -29.43
C LEU A 90 18.42 2.10 -30.40
N VAL A 91 18.36 0.88 -29.88
CA VAL A 91 17.99 -0.33 -30.63
C VAL A 91 16.72 -0.94 -30.04
N LEU A 92 15.79 -1.36 -30.89
CA LEU A 92 14.53 -1.99 -30.49
C LEU A 92 14.47 -3.45 -30.96
N PHE A 93 14.05 -4.32 -30.05
CA PHE A 93 13.75 -5.74 -30.28
C PHE A 93 12.27 -6.04 -29.97
N PRO A 94 11.34 -5.71 -30.91
CA PRO A 94 9.90 -5.85 -30.69
C PRO A 94 9.33 -7.24 -31.03
N ALA A 95 8.97 -8.00 -30.00
CA ALA A 95 8.38 -9.34 -30.07
C ALA A 95 9.19 -10.29 -30.98
N PRO A 96 10.46 -10.60 -30.64
CA PRO A 96 11.27 -11.57 -31.37
C PRO A 96 10.56 -12.93 -31.38
N GLN A 97 10.54 -13.59 -32.54
CA GLN A 97 9.84 -14.85 -32.75
C GLN A 97 10.78 -16.06 -32.73
N THR A 98 12.01 -15.88 -33.19
CA THR A 98 13.10 -16.85 -32.95
C THR A 98 13.85 -16.47 -31.67
N PRO A 99 14.25 -17.43 -30.82
CA PRO A 99 14.99 -17.14 -29.60
C PRO A 99 16.35 -16.50 -29.91
N PHE A 100 16.78 -15.56 -29.08
CA PHE A 100 18.15 -15.04 -29.11
C PHE A 100 19.15 -16.12 -28.71
N SER A 101 20.30 -16.17 -29.38
CA SER A 101 21.44 -16.98 -28.95
C SER A 101 22.14 -16.37 -27.72
N GLU A 102 22.97 -17.16 -27.04
CA GLU A 102 23.84 -16.61 -25.97
C GLU A 102 24.78 -15.52 -26.50
N GLU A 103 25.21 -15.63 -27.77
CA GLU A 103 26.02 -14.63 -28.48
C GLU A 103 25.22 -13.33 -28.74
N ASP A 104 23.97 -13.42 -29.19
CA ASP A 104 23.09 -12.26 -29.40
C ASP A 104 22.94 -11.45 -28.10
N ILE A 105 22.68 -12.14 -26.98
CA ILE A 105 22.51 -11.51 -25.66
C ILE A 105 23.83 -10.91 -25.16
N ALA A 106 24.97 -11.57 -25.38
CA ALA A 106 26.28 -11.04 -25.04
C ALA A 106 26.61 -9.76 -25.82
N VAL A 107 26.28 -9.71 -27.12
CA VAL A 107 26.45 -8.50 -27.96
C VAL A 107 25.52 -7.37 -27.49
N ILE A 108 24.26 -7.68 -27.13
CA ILE A 108 23.33 -6.69 -26.57
C ILE A 108 23.84 -6.14 -25.23
N ARG A 109 24.34 -7.01 -24.33
CA ARG A 109 24.98 -6.58 -23.07
C ARG A 109 26.15 -5.65 -23.34
N GLN A 110 27.07 -6.04 -24.21
CA GLN A 110 28.26 -5.24 -24.54
C GLN A 110 27.89 -3.88 -25.16
N TYR A 111 26.87 -3.82 -26.02
CA TYR A 111 26.37 -2.57 -26.59
C TYR A 111 25.78 -1.64 -25.52
N VAL A 112 24.96 -2.16 -24.62
CA VAL A 112 24.35 -1.37 -23.54
C VAL A 112 25.42 -0.90 -22.55
N GLU A 113 26.32 -1.77 -22.10
CA GLU A 113 27.44 -1.40 -21.23
C GLU A 113 28.41 -0.39 -21.89
N GLY A 114 28.51 -0.41 -23.22
CA GLY A 114 29.20 0.61 -24.02
C GLY A 114 28.52 2.00 -24.05
N GLY A 115 27.39 2.19 -23.36
CA GLY A 115 26.63 3.44 -23.34
C GLY A 115 25.51 3.53 -24.39
N GLY A 116 25.23 2.42 -25.08
CA GLY A 116 24.06 2.24 -25.93
C GLY A 116 22.76 2.11 -25.13
N SER A 117 21.63 2.32 -25.80
CA SER A 117 20.30 2.08 -25.22
C SER A 117 19.57 0.98 -25.98
N ALA A 118 19.00 0.00 -25.28
CA ALA A 118 18.26 -1.10 -25.89
C ALA A 118 16.87 -1.23 -25.26
N MET A 119 15.85 -1.46 -26.09
CA MET A 119 14.49 -1.73 -25.63
C MET A 119 14.01 -3.07 -26.19
N ILE A 120 13.70 -4.01 -25.30
CA ILE A 120 13.14 -5.31 -25.62
C ILE A 120 11.65 -5.27 -25.29
N LEU A 121 10.80 -5.55 -26.27
CA LEU A 121 9.36 -5.68 -26.05
C LEU A 121 8.97 -7.13 -26.29
N LEU A 122 8.17 -7.68 -25.38
CA LEU A 122 7.75 -9.09 -25.41
C LEU A 122 6.30 -9.19 -25.90
N GLY A 123 5.58 -10.25 -25.51
CA GLY A 123 4.18 -10.45 -25.83
C GLY A 123 3.50 -11.29 -24.76
N ASP A 124 2.56 -12.13 -25.17
CA ASP A 124 1.93 -13.12 -24.30
C ASP A 124 2.99 -14.08 -23.72
N GLY A 125 3.10 -14.19 -22.41
CA GLY A 125 4.09 -15.05 -21.74
C GLY A 125 3.69 -16.52 -21.71
N HIS A 126 2.43 -16.83 -22.05
CA HIS A 126 1.86 -18.16 -21.90
C HIS A 126 2.62 -19.24 -22.68
N GLY A 127 2.81 -20.41 -22.07
CA GLY A 127 3.59 -21.51 -22.64
C GLY A 127 5.10 -21.30 -22.60
N GLY A 128 5.59 -20.33 -21.81
CA GLY A 128 7.01 -20.15 -21.54
C GLY A 128 7.83 -19.63 -22.73
N GLN A 129 7.20 -18.96 -23.70
CA GLN A 129 7.86 -18.51 -24.95
C GLN A 129 9.16 -17.71 -24.71
N TYR A 130 9.21 -16.94 -23.62
CA TYR A 130 10.33 -16.05 -23.27
C TYR A 130 11.19 -16.56 -22.10
N SER A 131 10.89 -17.75 -21.55
CA SER A 131 11.58 -18.35 -20.39
C SER A 131 13.10 -18.46 -20.57
N TYR A 132 13.56 -18.71 -21.81
CA TYR A 132 14.97 -18.82 -22.18
C TYR A 132 15.80 -17.55 -21.88
N LEU A 133 15.15 -16.39 -21.74
CA LEU A 133 15.81 -15.12 -21.40
C LEU A 133 16.12 -14.99 -19.90
N ASN A 134 15.38 -15.69 -19.04
CA ASN A 134 15.38 -15.43 -17.60
C ASN A 134 16.76 -15.58 -16.98
N LYS A 135 17.48 -16.66 -17.29
CA LYS A 135 18.85 -16.88 -16.78
C LYS A 135 19.78 -15.69 -17.08
N ALA A 136 19.79 -15.22 -18.33
CA ALA A 136 20.71 -14.16 -18.75
C ALA A 136 20.28 -12.78 -18.25
N LEU A 137 18.97 -12.49 -18.21
CA LEU A 137 18.43 -11.23 -17.72
C LEU A 137 18.52 -11.09 -16.19
N GLU A 138 18.33 -12.19 -15.46
CA GLU A 138 18.47 -12.24 -14.00
C GLU A 138 19.92 -11.98 -13.59
N GLU A 139 20.87 -12.74 -14.15
CA GLU A 139 22.32 -12.55 -13.92
C GLU A 139 22.82 -11.15 -14.33
N TRP A 140 22.18 -10.50 -15.31
CA TRP A 140 22.57 -9.17 -15.77
C TRP A 140 21.94 -8.03 -14.99
N THR A 141 20.62 -8.10 -14.78
CA THR A 141 19.79 -6.95 -14.42
C THR A 141 18.91 -7.19 -13.20
N GLY A 142 18.71 -8.44 -12.78
CA GLY A 142 17.71 -8.81 -11.77
C GLY A 142 16.27 -8.81 -12.28
N ILE A 143 16.05 -8.86 -13.61
CA ILE A 143 14.70 -8.94 -14.20
C ILE A 143 14.43 -10.38 -14.65
N THR A 144 13.30 -10.94 -14.24
CA THR A 144 12.76 -12.20 -14.80
C THR A 144 11.39 -11.99 -15.43
N VAL A 145 11.16 -12.70 -16.53
CA VAL A 145 9.95 -12.69 -17.35
C VAL A 145 9.02 -13.80 -16.86
N ASN A 146 7.77 -13.46 -16.55
CA ASN A 146 6.78 -14.44 -16.10
C ASN A 146 6.06 -15.10 -17.29
N GLU A 147 5.54 -16.30 -17.05
CA GLU A 147 4.80 -17.10 -18.04
C GLU A 147 3.28 -16.82 -18.01
N ASP A 148 2.93 -15.58 -17.66
CA ASP A 148 1.55 -15.13 -17.44
C ASP A 148 1.07 -14.18 -18.55
N CYS A 149 -0.18 -13.74 -18.40
CA CYS A 149 -0.72 -12.66 -19.20
C CYS A 149 -1.66 -11.82 -18.34
N VAL A 150 -1.49 -10.51 -18.41
CA VAL A 150 -2.30 -9.55 -17.66
C VAL A 150 -3.71 -9.54 -18.27
N VAL A 151 -4.70 -9.82 -17.42
CA VAL A 151 -6.13 -9.74 -17.76
C VAL A 151 -6.81 -8.71 -16.87
N ARG A 152 -7.85 -8.04 -17.37
CA ARG A 152 -8.65 -7.13 -16.53
C ARG A 152 -9.48 -7.92 -15.51
N THR A 153 -9.68 -7.37 -14.32
CA THR A 153 -10.64 -7.89 -13.33
C THR A 153 -12.06 -7.32 -13.53
N VAL A 154 -12.16 -6.14 -14.14
CA VAL A 154 -13.41 -5.41 -14.40
C VAL A 154 -13.56 -5.15 -15.90
N LEU A 155 -14.78 -5.24 -16.43
CA LEU A 155 -15.08 -4.83 -17.80
C LEU A 155 -14.99 -3.31 -17.92
N HIS A 156 -13.98 -2.80 -18.63
CA HIS A 156 -13.79 -1.36 -18.83
C HIS A 156 -13.26 -1.08 -20.25
N ARG A 157 -14.01 -0.27 -21.02
CA ARG A 157 -13.76 0.25 -22.38
C ARG A 157 -13.55 -0.77 -23.52
N TYR A 158 -12.70 -1.78 -23.33
CA TYR A 158 -12.33 -2.77 -24.34
C TYR A 158 -13.15 -4.06 -24.20
N LEU A 159 -13.15 -4.92 -25.22
CA LEU A 159 -13.98 -6.14 -25.20
C LEU A 159 -13.19 -7.39 -24.79
N HIS A 160 -11.91 -7.51 -25.18
CA HIS A 160 -11.13 -8.70 -24.89
C HIS A 160 -10.50 -8.65 -23.48
N PRO A 161 -10.50 -9.73 -22.68
CA PRO A 161 -9.96 -9.71 -21.31
C PRO A 161 -8.48 -9.31 -21.20
N LYS A 162 -7.67 -9.65 -22.22
CA LYS A 162 -6.24 -9.27 -22.33
C LYS A 162 -6.00 -7.84 -22.84
N GLU A 163 -7.05 -7.06 -23.13
CA GLU A 163 -6.95 -5.63 -23.50
C GLU A 163 -7.19 -4.79 -22.25
N VAL A 164 -6.13 -4.56 -21.47
CA VAL A 164 -6.25 -4.00 -20.13
C VAL A 164 -6.02 -2.49 -20.14
N CYS A 165 -7.03 -1.71 -19.74
CA CYS A 165 -6.89 -0.28 -19.51
C CYS A 165 -6.35 -0.05 -18.09
N VAL A 166 -5.18 0.57 -17.99
CA VAL A 166 -4.42 0.77 -16.75
C VAL A 166 -4.44 2.25 -16.39
N THR A 167 -5.04 2.60 -15.24
CA THR A 167 -5.26 3.99 -14.79
C THR A 167 -4.25 4.47 -13.75
N ASN A 168 -3.83 3.59 -12.84
CA ASN A 168 -2.85 3.87 -11.77
C ASN A 168 -1.62 2.95 -11.89
N GLY A 169 -1.10 2.78 -13.10
CA GLY A 169 0.01 1.85 -13.40
C GLY A 169 1.39 2.48 -13.48
N VAL A 170 1.62 3.65 -12.89
CA VAL A 170 2.91 4.36 -12.96
C VAL A 170 3.59 4.31 -11.59
N THR A 171 4.66 3.53 -11.47
CA THR A 171 5.39 3.35 -10.21
C THR A 171 6.28 4.55 -9.89
N ASN A 172 6.90 5.18 -10.90
CA ASN A 172 7.83 6.30 -10.71
C ASN A 172 7.19 7.65 -11.08
N ARG A 173 7.09 8.58 -10.12
CA ARG A 173 6.38 9.86 -10.32
C ARG A 173 7.00 10.78 -11.37
N ALA A 174 8.25 10.53 -11.78
CA ALA A 174 8.89 11.26 -12.87
C ALA A 174 8.15 11.10 -14.21
N ILE A 175 7.53 9.93 -14.45
CA ILE A 175 6.74 9.64 -15.66
C ILE A 175 5.46 10.49 -15.66
N ASN A 176 4.68 10.45 -14.57
CA ASN A 176 3.49 11.30 -14.41
C ASN A 176 3.82 12.79 -14.53
N LYS A 177 4.94 13.24 -13.94
CA LYS A 177 5.39 14.63 -14.06
C LYS A 177 5.73 15.03 -15.50
N ALA A 178 6.35 14.14 -16.28
CA ALA A 178 6.65 14.38 -17.70
C ALA A 178 5.39 14.38 -18.57
N ALA A 179 4.34 13.66 -18.15
CA ALA A 179 3.01 13.68 -18.76
C ALA A 179 2.18 14.93 -18.39
N GLY A 180 2.69 15.82 -17.51
CA GLY A 180 1.94 16.98 -17.01
C GLY A 180 0.92 16.66 -15.92
N LYS A 181 0.91 15.43 -15.37
CA LYS A 181 -0.02 14.99 -14.33
C LYS A 181 0.52 15.35 -12.94
N ASN A 182 -0.31 15.99 -12.10
CA ASN A 182 0.07 16.42 -10.76
C ASN A 182 -0.24 15.34 -9.70
N VAL A 183 0.78 14.58 -9.31
CA VAL A 183 0.67 13.65 -8.18
C VAL A 183 0.79 14.43 -6.86
N PHE A 184 -0.31 14.52 -6.09
CA PHE A 184 -0.29 15.08 -4.75
C PHE A 184 0.50 14.16 -3.80
N GLY A 185 1.68 14.60 -3.35
CA GLY A 185 2.54 13.80 -2.48
C GLY A 185 3.99 14.27 -2.35
N ALA A 186 4.26 15.57 -2.51
CA ALA A 186 5.58 16.14 -2.30
C ALA A 186 5.49 17.58 -1.75
N ALA A 187 5.87 17.77 -0.49
CA ALA A 187 6.19 19.08 0.06
C ALA A 187 7.54 19.56 -0.50
N GLY A 188 7.54 19.97 -1.76
CA GLY A 188 8.70 20.52 -2.46
C GLY A 188 8.26 21.75 -3.26
N GLY A 189 8.60 22.94 -2.76
CA GLY A 189 8.05 24.20 -3.26
C GLY A 189 8.29 24.42 -4.75
N SER A 190 7.19 24.61 -5.50
CA SER A 190 7.26 25.07 -6.89
C SER A 190 7.44 26.59 -6.93
N PRO A 191 8.44 27.14 -7.64
CA PRO A 191 8.60 28.58 -7.79
C PRO A 191 7.53 29.13 -8.74
N ARG A 192 6.52 29.83 -8.20
CA ARG A 192 5.58 30.59 -9.04
C ARG A 192 6.31 31.77 -9.68
N SER A 193 6.31 31.80 -11.02
CA SER A 193 6.69 32.96 -11.80
C SER A 193 5.58 34.01 -11.80
N GLY A 194 5.93 35.30 -11.77
CA GLY A 194 5.00 36.38 -12.12
C GLY A 194 5.07 37.66 -11.27
N ALA A 195 5.61 38.72 -11.87
CA ALA A 195 5.30 40.14 -11.65
C ALA A 195 5.60 40.82 -10.29
N GLY A 196 6.73 41.54 -10.25
CA GLY A 196 6.73 43.01 -10.15
C GLY A 196 6.28 43.69 -8.85
N GLY A 197 7.25 44.15 -8.05
CA GLY A 197 7.03 45.12 -6.97
C GLY A 197 8.33 45.47 -6.25
N ALA A 198 8.84 46.69 -6.41
CA ALA A 198 10.08 47.14 -5.77
C ALA A 198 9.80 47.96 -4.52
N ALA A 199 10.44 47.64 -3.38
CA ALA A 199 10.71 48.60 -2.30
C ALA A 199 11.77 48.10 -1.29
N ALA A 200 12.72 49.00 -1.00
CA ALA A 200 13.41 49.26 0.28
C ALA A 200 13.98 48.13 1.15
N ALA A 201 15.29 48.23 1.37
CA ALA A 201 16.07 47.54 2.38
C ALA A 201 15.69 47.89 3.84
N ALA A 202 15.93 46.94 4.76
CA ALA A 202 16.43 47.22 6.10
C ALA A 202 17.22 46.00 6.63
N ALA A 203 18.48 46.21 7.02
CA ALA A 203 19.28 45.20 7.70
C ALA A 203 19.15 45.36 9.22
N VAL A 204 18.94 44.27 9.95
CA VAL A 204 19.20 44.21 11.40
C VAL A 204 19.99 42.95 11.72
N THR A 205 21.10 43.16 12.40
CA THR A 205 22.03 42.15 12.90
C THR A 205 21.66 41.72 14.32
N SER A 206 21.84 40.45 14.66
CA SER A 206 22.19 40.05 16.03
C SER A 206 22.94 38.71 16.06
N ARG A 207 24.19 38.76 16.54
CA ARG A 207 25.07 37.60 16.76
C ARG A 207 24.73 36.89 18.07
N GLY A 208 25.05 35.59 18.15
CA GLY A 208 25.24 34.85 19.41
C GLY A 208 24.91 33.35 19.26
N GLY A 209 25.82 32.39 19.42
CA GLY A 209 27.27 32.46 19.66
C GLY A 209 27.73 31.56 20.81
N PHE A 210 28.49 30.50 20.49
CA PHE A 210 29.21 29.58 21.40
C PHE A 210 28.36 28.62 22.26
N GLY A 211 28.81 27.39 22.58
CA GLY A 211 29.99 26.68 22.08
C GLY A 211 30.45 25.51 22.99
N ALA A 212 31.16 24.54 22.39
CA ALA A 212 31.87 23.39 23.01
C ALA A 212 31.01 22.32 23.75
N GLY A 213 31.38 21.03 23.78
CA GLY A 213 32.48 20.34 23.11
C GLY A 213 33.09 19.22 23.98
N SER A 214 33.25 18.00 23.45
CA SER A 214 34.09 16.95 24.05
C SER A 214 34.47 15.88 23.02
N THR A 215 35.72 15.39 23.11
CA THR A 215 36.36 14.45 22.18
C THR A 215 37.16 13.40 22.94
N ALA A 216 36.93 12.10 22.66
CA ALA A 216 37.83 10.98 22.97
C ALA A 216 37.37 9.71 22.21
N THR A 217 37.96 9.38 21.05
CA THR A 217 39.03 8.38 20.84
C THR A 217 38.66 6.88 21.02
N ARG A 218 38.43 6.22 19.87
CA ARG A 218 38.82 4.85 19.46
C ARG A 218 39.00 3.74 20.53
N GLY A 219 38.25 2.65 20.34
CA GLY A 219 38.63 1.28 20.68
C GLY A 219 37.95 0.29 19.73
N MET A 220 38.73 -0.51 18.99
CA MET A 220 38.19 -1.52 18.06
C MET A 220 37.97 -2.84 18.80
N SER A 221 36.81 -3.47 18.61
CA SER A 221 36.65 -4.92 18.76
C SER A 221 35.63 -5.44 17.77
N SER A 222 36.01 -6.47 17.04
CA SER A 222 35.20 -7.15 16.02
C SER A 222 34.42 -8.31 16.64
N THR A 223 33.11 -8.35 16.51
CA THR A 223 32.33 -9.58 16.65
C THR A 223 31.12 -9.52 15.72
N MET A 224 30.93 -10.57 14.92
CA MET A 224 29.79 -10.66 14.01
C MET A 224 28.51 -10.89 14.80
N ALA A 225 27.44 -10.17 14.45
CA ALA A 225 26.11 -10.36 15.03
C ALA A 225 25.11 -10.64 13.90
N ILE A 226 24.70 -11.91 13.77
CA ILE A 226 23.59 -12.35 12.94
C ILE A 226 22.31 -11.91 13.65
N GLY A 227 21.62 -10.91 13.10
CA GLY A 227 20.38 -10.37 13.66
C GLY A 227 19.15 -11.07 13.12
N SER A 228 18.71 -12.14 13.79
CA SER A 228 17.44 -12.82 13.48
C SER A 228 16.24 -12.06 14.03
N SER A 229 15.46 -11.43 13.14
CA SER A 229 14.14 -10.89 13.48
C SER A 229 13.08 -12.01 13.44
N LEU A 230 13.02 -12.80 14.50
CA LEU A 230 12.06 -13.90 14.64
C LEU A 230 10.68 -13.32 15.07
N ALA A 231 9.88 -12.90 14.10
CA ALA A 231 8.50 -12.48 14.30
C ALA A 231 7.56 -13.70 14.12
N THR A 232 7.13 -14.29 15.24
CA THR A 232 6.27 -15.48 15.25
C THR A 232 4.84 -15.14 14.78
N LEU A 233 4.59 -15.26 13.48
CA LEU A 233 3.23 -15.23 12.92
C LEU A 233 2.53 -16.57 13.17
N GLN A 234 1.87 -16.70 14.32
CA GLN A 234 0.86 -17.74 14.50
C GLN A 234 -0.37 -17.39 13.64
N ARG A 235 -0.57 -18.11 12.53
CA ARG A 235 -1.79 -18.03 11.72
C ARG A 235 -2.43 -19.42 11.64
N THR A 236 -3.18 -19.78 12.67
CA THR A 236 -4.07 -20.94 12.63
C THR A 236 -5.15 -20.72 11.58
N VAL A 237 -5.26 -21.64 10.62
CA VAL A 237 -6.25 -21.58 9.54
C VAL A 237 -7.62 -22.00 10.08
N GLY A 238 -8.43 -21.03 10.46
CA GLY A 238 -9.86 -21.22 10.69
C GLY A 238 -10.63 -21.17 9.37
N ALA A 239 -11.27 -22.27 8.98
CA ALA A 239 -12.14 -22.27 7.82
C ALA A 239 -13.47 -21.53 8.12
N GLY A 240 -13.93 -20.70 7.17
CA GLY A 240 -15.32 -20.25 7.14
C GLY A 240 -15.66 -18.88 7.76
N GLN A 241 -15.20 -17.79 7.14
CA GLN A 241 -15.97 -16.53 7.14
C GLN A 241 -15.96 -15.88 5.75
N THR A 242 -17.06 -16.04 5.02
CA THR A 242 -17.35 -15.42 3.71
C THR A 242 -17.77 -13.95 3.85
N ALA A 243 -17.00 -13.15 4.60
CA ALA A 243 -17.35 -11.76 4.93
C ALA A 243 -16.65 -10.69 4.08
N ASN A 244 -15.51 -11.00 3.44
CA ASN A 244 -14.68 -9.99 2.76
C ASN A 244 -14.89 -9.87 1.24
N ALA A 245 -15.71 -10.73 0.63
CA ALA A 245 -16.07 -10.61 -0.79
C ALA A 245 -17.06 -9.46 -1.05
N ALA A 246 -17.95 -9.17 -0.10
CA ALA A 246 -18.97 -8.12 -0.25
C ALA A 246 -18.39 -6.71 -0.17
N LEU A 247 -17.41 -6.45 0.71
CA LEU A 247 -16.85 -5.11 0.92
C LEU A 247 -16.01 -4.63 -0.29
N LEU A 248 -15.29 -5.55 -0.93
CA LEU A 248 -14.57 -5.28 -2.20
C LEU A 248 -15.51 -5.20 -3.42
N ALA A 249 -16.68 -5.83 -3.36
CA ALA A 249 -17.71 -5.66 -4.39
C ALA A 249 -18.47 -4.33 -4.25
N GLN A 250 -18.68 -3.83 -3.03
CA GLN A 250 -19.40 -2.57 -2.80
C GLN A 250 -18.63 -1.33 -3.27
N SER A 251 -17.29 -1.31 -3.14
CA SER A 251 -16.47 -0.23 -3.73
C SER A 251 -16.43 -0.27 -5.27
N ALA A 252 -16.67 -1.43 -5.90
CA ALA A 252 -16.85 -1.55 -7.35
C ALA A 252 -18.29 -1.22 -7.81
N ALA A 253 -19.30 -1.46 -6.98
CA ALA A 253 -20.70 -1.16 -7.28
C ALA A 253 -20.99 0.35 -7.33
N ALA A 254 -20.40 1.14 -6.42
CA ALA A 254 -20.55 2.59 -6.39
C ALA A 254 -20.05 3.29 -7.67
N GLY A 255 -19.05 2.71 -8.37
CA GLY A 255 -18.54 3.22 -9.65
C GLY A 255 -19.33 2.78 -10.89
N SER A 256 -20.27 1.83 -10.77
CA SER A 256 -20.98 1.24 -11.92
C SER A 256 -22.48 1.56 -11.98
N ALA A 257 -23.08 2.06 -10.89
CA ALA A 257 -24.48 2.49 -10.87
C ALA A 257 -24.76 3.80 -11.63
N ALA A 258 -23.74 4.62 -11.92
CA ALA A 258 -23.90 5.90 -12.63
C ALA A 258 -23.93 5.77 -14.17
N ALA A 259 -23.55 4.61 -14.74
CA ALA A 259 -23.32 4.44 -16.18
C ALA A 259 -24.58 4.06 -17.00
N MET A 260 -25.79 4.34 -16.49
CA MET A 260 -27.08 4.02 -17.15
C MET A 260 -28.08 5.20 -17.13
N ALA A 261 -27.57 6.42 -17.30
CA ALA A 261 -28.36 7.58 -17.72
C ALA A 261 -27.51 8.44 -18.66
N GLY A 262 -28.01 8.72 -19.87
CA GLY A 262 -27.29 9.55 -20.84
C GLY A 262 -27.34 11.03 -20.47
N GLY A 263 -26.18 11.66 -20.31
CA GLY A 263 -26.04 13.10 -20.10
C GLY A 263 -24.61 13.49 -19.71
N ASP A 264 -23.93 14.21 -20.61
CA ASP A 264 -22.64 14.92 -20.47
C ASP A 264 -21.61 14.40 -19.45
N GLU A 265 -20.57 13.72 -19.95
CA GLU A 265 -19.37 13.40 -19.18
C GLU A 265 -18.59 14.69 -18.84
N ALA A 266 -18.65 15.11 -17.58
CA ALA A 266 -17.68 16.07 -17.04
C ALA A 266 -16.33 15.35 -16.81
N GLU A 267 -15.26 15.87 -17.42
CA GLU A 267 -13.92 15.28 -17.34
C GLU A 267 -13.40 15.22 -15.88
N GLN A 268 -13.38 14.02 -15.29
CA GLN A 268 -12.62 13.78 -14.06
C GLN A 268 -11.13 13.74 -14.41
N GLU A 269 -10.37 14.75 -13.95
CA GLU A 269 -8.92 14.82 -14.15
C GLU A 269 -8.21 13.61 -13.51
N HIS A 270 -7.85 12.62 -14.33
CA HIS A 270 -7.02 11.49 -13.87
C HIS A 270 -5.66 12.00 -13.38
N THR A 271 -5.33 11.72 -12.11
CA THR A 271 -4.09 12.15 -11.43
C THR A 271 -2.82 11.43 -11.90
N SER A 272 -2.97 10.37 -12.69
CA SER A 272 -1.92 9.50 -13.24
C SER A 272 -2.16 9.26 -14.73
N LEU A 273 -1.10 8.86 -15.45
CA LEU A 273 -1.19 8.54 -16.87
C LEU A 273 -2.03 7.28 -17.10
N VAL A 274 -3.03 7.38 -17.98
CA VAL A 274 -3.92 6.26 -18.35
C VAL A 274 -3.49 5.65 -19.69
N PHE A 275 -3.22 4.34 -19.72
CA PHE A 275 -2.73 3.65 -20.92
C PHE A 275 -3.33 2.26 -21.09
N VAL A 276 -3.36 1.75 -22.32
CA VAL A 276 -3.76 0.37 -22.62
C VAL A 276 -2.53 -0.52 -22.67
N TYR A 277 -2.60 -1.65 -21.96
CA TYR A 277 -1.64 -2.74 -21.94
C TYR A 277 -2.26 -4.02 -22.56
N PRO A 278 -2.19 -4.17 -23.90
CA PRO A 278 -2.79 -5.29 -24.60
C PRO A 278 -1.84 -6.50 -24.69
N TYR A 279 -2.35 -7.71 -24.39
CA TYR A 279 -1.70 -9.02 -24.59
C TYR A 279 -0.26 -9.09 -24.06
N GLY A 280 -0.01 -8.54 -22.86
CA GLY A 280 1.31 -8.54 -22.24
C GLY A 280 1.41 -9.43 -21.01
N LEU A 281 2.64 -9.84 -20.71
CA LEU A 281 3.04 -10.56 -19.49
C LEU A 281 3.43 -9.61 -18.35
N THR A 282 3.70 -10.14 -17.15
CA THR A 282 4.33 -9.40 -16.03
C THR A 282 5.81 -9.75 -15.88
N LEU A 283 6.54 -8.91 -15.15
CA LEU A 283 7.95 -9.09 -14.84
C LEU A 283 8.11 -9.18 -13.32
N ASN A 284 9.10 -9.94 -12.85
CA ASN A 284 9.64 -9.74 -11.51
C ASN A 284 10.92 -8.91 -11.64
N VAL A 285 11.10 -7.96 -10.71
CA VAL A 285 12.16 -6.97 -10.78
C VAL A 285 12.86 -6.92 -9.44
N GLN A 286 14.15 -7.23 -9.44
CA GLN A 286 15.05 -7.11 -8.31
C GLN A 286 16.14 -6.08 -8.63
N ARG A 287 16.76 -5.50 -7.60
CA ARG A 287 17.92 -4.63 -7.78
C ARG A 287 19.04 -5.44 -8.48
N PRO A 288 19.74 -4.88 -9.49
CA PRO A 288 19.85 -3.45 -9.82
C PRO A 288 18.76 -2.84 -10.73
N ALA A 289 17.78 -3.60 -11.23
CA ALA A 289 16.72 -3.03 -12.06
C ALA A 289 15.65 -2.25 -11.26
N ILE A 290 14.92 -1.41 -11.98
CA ILE A 290 13.93 -0.45 -11.48
C ILE A 290 12.60 -0.66 -12.23
N PRO A 291 11.48 -0.99 -11.57
CA PRO A 291 10.17 -1.06 -12.21
C PRO A 291 9.66 0.35 -12.54
N LEU A 292 9.16 0.55 -13.76
CA LEU A 292 8.65 1.84 -14.25
C LEU A 292 7.13 1.91 -14.35
N LEU A 293 6.51 0.76 -14.68
CA LEU A 293 5.07 0.63 -14.85
C LEU A 293 4.59 -0.65 -14.17
N SER A 294 3.38 -0.61 -13.61
CA SER A 294 2.66 -1.75 -13.05
C SER A 294 1.32 -1.99 -13.76
N SER A 295 0.76 -3.19 -13.62
CA SER A 295 -0.57 -3.57 -14.12
C SER A 295 -1.71 -2.81 -13.45
N GLY A 296 -1.47 -2.17 -12.31
CA GLY A 296 -2.47 -1.45 -11.52
C GLY A 296 -3.50 -2.36 -10.82
N PHE A 297 -4.46 -1.72 -10.16
CA PHE A 297 -5.45 -2.37 -9.28
C PHE A 297 -6.70 -2.92 -10.01
N MET A 298 -6.86 -2.64 -11.30
CA MET A 298 -7.98 -3.11 -12.15
C MET A 298 -7.61 -4.31 -13.02
N ALA A 299 -6.44 -4.90 -12.76
CA ALA A 299 -5.85 -5.98 -13.54
C ALA A 299 -5.46 -7.15 -12.64
N TYR A 300 -5.37 -8.33 -13.24
CA TYR A 300 -4.83 -9.53 -12.64
C TYR A 300 -3.65 -10.03 -13.47
N PRO A 301 -2.48 -10.31 -12.88
CA PRO A 301 -2.14 -10.06 -11.47
C PRO A 301 -2.14 -8.56 -11.10
N LEU A 302 -2.59 -8.23 -9.89
CA LEU A 302 -2.75 -6.86 -9.38
C LEU A 302 -1.38 -6.20 -9.11
N ASN A 303 -1.20 -4.92 -9.46
CA ASN A 303 -0.02 -4.09 -9.12
C ASN A 303 1.36 -4.72 -9.44
N ARG A 304 1.47 -5.55 -10.49
CA ARG A 304 2.73 -6.20 -10.86
C ARG A 304 3.52 -5.42 -11.90
N PRO A 305 4.87 -5.43 -11.85
CA PRO A 305 5.69 -4.79 -12.87
C PRO A 305 5.34 -5.30 -14.28
N ILE A 306 5.14 -4.37 -15.21
CA ILE A 306 4.90 -4.66 -16.64
C ILE A 306 5.95 -3.98 -17.54
N ALA A 307 6.67 -2.99 -17.02
CA ALA A 307 7.88 -2.46 -17.64
C ALA A 307 8.94 -2.21 -16.56
N ALA A 308 10.19 -2.57 -16.88
CA ALA A 308 11.33 -2.47 -15.99
C ALA A 308 12.56 -1.96 -16.75
N ALA A 309 13.33 -1.08 -16.12
CA ALA A 309 14.55 -0.55 -16.69
C ALA A 309 15.77 -0.88 -15.85
N TRP A 310 16.91 -1.03 -16.51
CA TRP A 310 18.22 -1.16 -15.90
C TRP A 310 19.12 -0.04 -16.44
N GLU A 311 19.83 0.65 -15.55
CA GLU A 311 20.78 1.70 -15.90
C GLU A 311 22.20 1.26 -15.52
N CYS A 312 23.14 1.39 -16.44
CA CYS A 312 24.54 1.09 -16.18
C CYS A 312 25.12 2.11 -15.19
N ALA A 313 25.72 1.60 -14.09
CA ALA A 313 26.29 2.44 -13.04
C ALA A 313 27.42 3.36 -13.54
N THR A 314 28.19 2.92 -14.54
CA THR A 314 29.31 3.68 -15.11
C THR A 314 28.89 4.47 -16.35
N PRO A 315 29.03 5.80 -16.37
CA PRO A 315 28.77 6.60 -17.56
C PRO A 315 29.94 6.55 -18.55
N VAL A 316 29.71 5.95 -19.72
CA VAL A 316 30.64 5.70 -20.82
C VAL A 316 30.42 6.71 -21.96
N GLU A 317 31.43 6.98 -22.79
CA GLU A 317 31.28 7.83 -23.97
C GLU A 317 30.76 7.03 -25.17
N HIS A 318 29.54 7.32 -25.60
CA HIS A 318 28.89 6.72 -26.76
C HIS A 318 28.49 7.79 -27.78
N LEU A 319 28.87 7.62 -29.04
CA LEU A 319 28.60 8.56 -30.14
C LEU A 319 28.94 10.04 -29.78
N GLY A 320 30.06 10.25 -29.07
CA GLY A 320 30.52 11.58 -28.64
C GLY A 320 29.75 12.20 -27.47
N ARG A 321 28.90 11.42 -26.78
CA ARG A 321 28.15 11.85 -25.59
C ARG A 321 28.45 10.91 -24.42
N ARG A 322 28.75 11.48 -23.24
CA ARG A 322 28.87 10.70 -22.00
C ARG A 322 27.49 10.31 -21.49
N LYS A 323 27.13 9.03 -21.64
CA LYS A 323 25.82 8.44 -21.35
C LYS A 323 25.97 7.27 -20.40
N GLN A 324 24.86 6.85 -19.79
CA GLN A 324 24.79 5.56 -19.10
C GLN A 324 24.13 4.56 -20.05
N GLY A 325 24.59 3.30 -20.07
CA GLY A 325 23.83 2.25 -20.73
C GLY A 325 22.41 2.15 -20.18
N LYS A 326 21.40 1.97 -21.03
CA LYS A 326 20.03 1.69 -20.57
C LYS A 326 19.45 0.47 -21.27
N LEU A 327 18.89 -0.45 -20.50
CA LEU A 327 18.04 -1.52 -20.98
C LEU A 327 16.61 -1.27 -20.48
N LEU A 328 15.61 -1.37 -21.36
CA LEU A 328 14.20 -1.27 -21.00
C LEU A 328 13.46 -2.50 -21.50
N LEU A 329 12.81 -3.22 -20.59
CA LEU A 329 11.92 -4.34 -20.89
C LEU A 329 10.48 -3.88 -20.73
N ILE A 330 9.64 -4.23 -21.71
CA ILE A 330 8.19 -4.03 -21.67
C ILE A 330 7.54 -5.37 -22.01
N GLY A 331 6.63 -5.86 -21.17
CA GLY A 331 5.99 -7.17 -21.37
C GLY A 331 5.00 -7.25 -22.54
N THR A 332 4.84 -6.19 -23.35
CA THR A 332 4.11 -6.23 -24.63
C THR A 332 4.72 -5.29 -25.67
N ALA A 333 4.79 -5.74 -26.92
CA ALA A 333 5.05 -4.92 -28.10
C ALA A 333 3.77 -4.21 -28.61
N GLN A 334 2.59 -4.75 -28.32
CA GLN A 334 1.34 -4.24 -28.87
C GLN A 334 0.96 -2.85 -28.33
N ILE A 335 1.51 -2.42 -27.19
CA ILE A 335 1.31 -1.07 -26.61
C ILE A 335 1.66 0.07 -27.58
N PHE A 336 2.60 -0.15 -28.50
CA PHE A 336 3.02 0.83 -29.52
C PHE A 336 2.52 0.51 -30.93
N ASP A 337 1.66 -0.50 -31.08
CA ASP A 337 1.09 -0.88 -32.37
C ASP A 337 0.11 0.18 -32.90
N ASP A 338 -0.03 0.26 -34.22
CA ASP A 338 -0.85 1.25 -34.93
C ASP A 338 -2.34 1.22 -34.47
N ALA A 339 -2.81 0.10 -33.91
CA ALA A 339 -4.15 -0.03 -33.32
C ALA A 339 -4.30 0.62 -31.92
N TRP A 340 -3.20 0.71 -31.16
CA TRP A 340 -3.19 1.05 -29.72
C TRP A 340 -2.47 2.35 -29.39
N ILE A 341 -1.52 2.80 -30.22
CA ILE A 341 -0.70 3.99 -29.96
C ILE A 341 -1.50 5.30 -29.93
N GLU A 342 -2.68 5.34 -30.57
CA GLU A 342 -3.65 6.46 -30.54
C GLU A 342 -4.81 6.22 -29.55
N LYS A 343 -4.77 5.16 -28.73
CA LYS A 343 -5.74 4.90 -27.67
C LYS A 343 -5.21 5.41 -26.33
N GLU A 344 -6.10 5.97 -25.52
CA GLU A 344 -5.77 6.58 -24.23
C GLU A 344 -4.55 7.52 -24.34
N GLU A 345 -3.65 7.52 -23.36
CA GLU A 345 -2.42 8.32 -23.36
C GLU A 345 -1.20 7.51 -23.84
N ASN A 346 -1.40 6.40 -24.57
CA ASN A 346 -0.30 5.53 -25.06
C ASN A 346 0.74 6.31 -25.89
N SER A 347 0.31 7.29 -26.67
CA SER A 347 1.22 8.16 -27.44
C SER A 347 2.11 9.04 -26.57
N ILE A 348 1.58 9.51 -25.43
CA ILE A 348 2.31 10.31 -24.44
C ILE A 348 3.28 9.40 -23.69
N LEU A 349 2.82 8.24 -23.22
CA LEU A 349 3.65 7.22 -22.58
C LEU A 349 4.84 6.82 -23.45
N ALA A 350 4.59 6.52 -24.74
CA ALA A 350 5.65 6.24 -25.70
C ALA A 350 6.68 7.38 -25.73
N SER A 351 6.25 8.63 -25.91
CA SER A 351 7.17 9.77 -25.96
C SER A 351 8.04 9.90 -24.70
N ILE A 352 7.48 9.68 -23.51
CA ILE A 352 8.20 9.73 -22.23
C ILE A 352 9.22 8.58 -22.12
N LEU A 353 8.86 7.37 -22.55
CA LEU A 353 9.77 6.22 -22.54
C LEU A 353 10.93 6.42 -23.53
N PHE A 354 10.68 6.93 -24.74
CA PHE A 354 11.75 7.28 -25.69
C PHE A 354 12.64 8.42 -25.18
N ASP A 355 12.07 9.41 -24.50
CA ASP A 355 12.84 10.50 -23.89
C ASP A 355 13.65 10.04 -22.66
N TYR A 356 13.17 9.03 -21.93
CA TYR A 356 13.94 8.34 -20.88
C TYR A 356 15.11 7.54 -21.44
N MET A 357 14.92 6.80 -22.53
CA MET A 357 16.02 6.09 -23.21
C MET A 357 17.03 7.06 -23.84
N ASN A 358 16.60 8.25 -24.27
CA ASN A 358 17.48 9.30 -24.79
C ASN A 358 18.05 10.24 -23.70
N HIS A 359 18.05 9.83 -22.42
CA HIS A 359 18.59 10.57 -21.27
C HIS A 359 18.00 11.97 -21.01
N LYS A 360 16.85 12.32 -21.60
CA LYS A 360 16.14 13.58 -21.31
C LYS A 360 15.35 13.50 -20.00
N LEU A 361 14.81 12.33 -19.68
CA LEU A 361 14.14 12.06 -18.40
C LEU A 361 15.13 11.46 -17.39
N ARG A 362 15.05 11.90 -16.13
CA ARG A 362 15.64 11.22 -14.96
C ARG A 362 14.52 10.76 -14.03
N LEU A 363 14.66 9.56 -13.50
CA LEU A 363 13.72 8.96 -12.55
C LEU A 363 13.83 9.60 -11.16
N ASN A 364 12.77 9.51 -10.38
CA ASN A 364 12.85 9.77 -8.94
C ASN A 364 13.56 8.59 -8.26
N GLN A 365 14.57 8.86 -7.43
CA GLN A 365 15.32 7.83 -6.71
C GLN A 365 14.48 7.15 -5.63
N ILE A 366 13.62 7.89 -4.91
CA ILE A 366 12.79 7.30 -3.84
C ILE A 366 11.86 6.23 -4.43
N ASP A 367 11.11 6.58 -5.47
CA ASP A 367 10.18 5.66 -6.14
C ASP A 367 10.90 4.55 -6.95
N ALA A 368 12.22 4.68 -7.16
CA ALA A 368 13.05 3.64 -7.76
C ALA A 368 13.64 2.69 -6.71
N ASP A 369 13.88 3.20 -5.50
CA ASP A 369 14.39 2.45 -4.35
C ASP A 369 13.29 1.65 -3.64
N GLU A 370 12.09 2.24 -3.52
CA GLU A 370 10.89 1.68 -2.89
C GLU A 370 9.66 1.83 -3.82
N PRO A 371 9.54 0.99 -4.86
CA PRO A 371 8.42 1.04 -5.79
C PRO A 371 7.14 0.41 -5.21
N ASP A 372 5.98 1.01 -5.50
CA ASP A 372 4.65 0.47 -5.13
C ASP A 372 4.26 -0.68 -6.07
N ILE A 373 4.71 -1.89 -5.72
CA ILE A 373 4.46 -3.15 -6.43
C ILE A 373 4.15 -4.28 -5.44
N THR A 374 3.52 -5.35 -5.94
CA THR A 374 3.14 -6.53 -5.16
C THR A 374 3.95 -7.78 -5.53
N ASP A 375 4.05 -8.73 -4.60
CA ASP A 375 4.79 -9.99 -4.79
C ASP A 375 4.11 -10.94 -5.79
N TYR A 376 4.87 -11.87 -6.40
CA TYR A 376 4.28 -12.87 -7.30
C TYR A 376 3.55 -13.94 -6.49
N HIS A 377 2.22 -13.82 -6.42
CA HIS A 377 1.39 -14.91 -5.91
C HIS A 377 1.03 -15.86 -7.06
N HIS A 378 1.67 -17.03 -7.09
CA HIS A 378 1.26 -18.11 -7.97
C HIS A 378 -0.10 -18.64 -7.53
N LEU A 379 -1.06 -18.69 -8.46
CA LEU A 379 -2.24 -19.53 -8.27
C LEU A 379 -1.80 -20.99 -8.44
N PRO A 380 -2.18 -21.90 -7.54
CA PRO A 380 -2.03 -23.32 -7.81
C PRO A 380 -2.89 -23.70 -9.02
N ASP A 381 -2.50 -24.73 -9.77
CA ASP A 381 -3.27 -25.17 -10.94
C ASP A 381 -4.65 -25.68 -10.53
N THR A 382 -5.65 -24.81 -10.63
CA THR A 382 -7.04 -25.10 -10.27
C THR A 382 -7.68 -26.13 -11.20
N ALA A 383 -7.19 -26.28 -12.44
CA ALA A 383 -7.69 -27.29 -13.36
C ALA A 383 -7.25 -28.68 -12.88
N SER A 384 -5.93 -28.89 -12.73
CA SER A 384 -5.38 -30.14 -12.16
C SER A 384 -5.91 -30.45 -10.76
N LEU A 385 -6.17 -29.43 -9.92
CA LEU A 385 -6.80 -29.62 -8.60
C LEU A 385 -8.29 -29.97 -8.70
N SER A 386 -9.01 -29.53 -9.74
CA SER A 386 -10.42 -29.87 -9.95
C SER A 386 -10.64 -31.29 -10.48
N GLU A 387 -9.65 -31.84 -11.21
CA GLU A 387 -9.66 -33.23 -11.67
C GLU A 387 -9.43 -34.24 -10.53
N ARG A 388 -8.92 -33.80 -9.37
CA ARG A 388 -8.78 -34.64 -8.18
C ARG A 388 -10.15 -34.95 -7.57
N LEU A 389 -10.69 -36.12 -7.91
CA LEU A 389 -11.87 -36.73 -7.31
C LEU A 389 -11.82 -36.70 -5.77
N ARG A 390 -12.56 -35.78 -5.16
CA ARG A 390 -12.79 -35.77 -3.70
C ARG A 390 -13.93 -36.71 -3.36
N VAL A 391 -13.63 -37.79 -2.63
CA VAL A 391 -14.67 -38.67 -2.08
C VAL A 391 -15.37 -37.92 -0.94
N ALA A 392 -16.68 -37.73 -1.05
CA ALA A 392 -17.48 -36.81 -0.23
C ALA A 392 -17.64 -37.20 1.28
N VAL A 393 -16.79 -38.06 1.81
CA VAL A 393 -16.90 -38.66 3.15
C VAL A 393 -15.63 -38.47 3.99
N GLU A 394 -14.45 -38.32 3.37
CA GLU A 394 -13.21 -38.05 4.12
C GLU A 394 -13.12 -36.57 4.50
N GLN A 395 -12.95 -36.31 5.79
CA GLN A 395 -12.46 -35.02 6.25
C GLN A 395 -11.09 -34.78 5.62
N HIS A 396 -10.83 -33.57 5.15
CA HIS A 396 -9.47 -33.17 4.81
C HIS A 396 -8.58 -33.37 6.04
N GLU A 397 -7.47 -34.08 5.86
CA GLU A 397 -6.41 -34.15 6.87
C GLU A 397 -6.00 -32.72 7.23
N GLU A 398 -5.86 -32.44 8.53
CA GLU A 398 -5.51 -31.09 8.99
C GLU A 398 -4.15 -30.71 8.39
N LEU A 399 -4.14 -29.63 7.61
CA LEU A 399 -2.90 -29.11 7.02
C LEU A 399 -1.86 -28.92 8.13
N PRO A 400 -0.63 -29.45 7.97
CA PRO A 400 0.43 -29.26 8.95
C PRO A 400 0.60 -27.79 9.31
N ARG A 401 0.68 -27.51 10.62
CA ARG A 401 0.88 -26.15 11.15
C ARG A 401 2.15 -25.48 10.62
N ASP A 402 3.12 -26.30 10.24
CA ASP A 402 4.33 -25.87 9.56
C ASP A 402 4.15 -26.05 8.05
N PHE A 403 3.93 -24.94 7.36
CA PHE A 403 3.68 -24.91 5.92
C PHE A 403 4.87 -25.43 5.11
N THR A 404 6.08 -25.52 5.67
CA THR A 404 7.23 -26.06 4.93
C THR A 404 7.08 -27.56 4.63
N GLN A 405 6.25 -28.27 5.41
CA GLN A 405 5.94 -29.69 5.22
C GLN A 405 5.01 -29.95 4.02
N LEU A 406 4.44 -28.90 3.42
CA LEU A 406 3.61 -28.98 2.21
C LEU A 406 4.43 -28.93 0.91
N PHE A 407 5.73 -28.63 0.99
CA PHE A 407 6.61 -28.62 -0.18
C PHE A 407 7.31 -29.97 -0.34
N GLU A 408 6.84 -30.80 -1.27
CA GLU A 408 7.67 -31.86 -1.84
C GLU A 408 8.79 -31.22 -2.68
N LEU A 409 9.97 -31.08 -2.09
CA LEU A 409 11.19 -30.62 -2.76
C LEU A 409 11.92 -31.77 -3.49
N ASP A 410 11.55 -33.01 -3.20
CA ASP A 410 12.14 -34.20 -3.81
C ASP A 410 11.60 -34.41 -5.23
N SER A 411 12.50 -34.58 -6.18
CA SER A 411 12.14 -34.89 -7.57
C SER A 411 11.58 -36.31 -7.67
N PHE A 412 10.58 -36.52 -8.53
CA PHE A 412 9.99 -37.82 -8.77
C PHE A 412 11.05 -38.90 -9.06
N LYS A 413 11.21 -39.83 -8.11
CA LYS A 413 12.11 -40.98 -8.19
C LYS A 413 11.29 -42.27 -8.19
N ILE A 414 11.53 -43.12 -9.20
CA ILE A 414 11.02 -44.50 -9.19
C ILE A 414 11.91 -45.30 -8.25
N ASP A 415 11.50 -45.43 -7.00
CA ASP A 415 12.27 -46.13 -5.97
C ASP A 415 11.82 -47.56 -5.74
N THR A 416 12.77 -48.45 -5.51
CA THR A 416 12.51 -49.90 -5.33
C THR A 416 12.41 -50.29 -3.85
N ASP A 417 12.71 -49.34 -2.96
CA ASP A 417 12.88 -49.51 -1.51
C ASP A 417 11.63 -50.04 -0.79
N LYS A 418 10.45 -49.94 -1.41
CA LYS A 418 9.18 -50.45 -0.88
C LYS A 418 8.83 -51.88 -1.31
N ILE A 419 9.57 -52.50 -2.23
CA ILE A 419 9.34 -53.90 -2.60
C ILE A 419 9.49 -54.88 -1.41
N PRO A 420 10.47 -54.73 -0.49
CA PRO A 420 10.55 -55.58 0.70
C PRO A 420 9.28 -55.47 1.58
N ASP A 421 8.81 -54.26 1.88
CA ASP A 421 7.58 -54.02 2.66
C ASP A 421 6.34 -54.69 2.01
N VAL A 422 6.28 -54.67 0.67
CA VAL A 422 5.23 -55.34 -0.12
C VAL A 422 5.34 -56.87 -0.02
N VAL A 423 6.53 -57.44 -0.18
CA VAL A 423 6.74 -58.91 -0.04
C VAL A 423 6.40 -59.38 1.38
N ASP A 424 6.76 -58.59 2.39
CA ASP A 424 6.42 -58.85 3.80
C ASP A 424 4.90 -58.81 4.06
N THR A 425 4.16 -57.95 3.35
CA THR A 425 2.70 -57.89 3.45
C THR A 425 1.99 -59.01 2.70
N TYR A 426 2.52 -59.52 1.59
CA TYR A 426 2.03 -60.79 0.99
C TYR A 426 2.08 -61.94 2.01
N ALA A 427 3.19 -62.08 2.74
CA ALA A 427 3.33 -63.09 3.79
C ALA A 427 2.33 -62.88 4.95
N LYS A 428 2.17 -61.64 5.44
CA LYS A 428 1.19 -61.30 6.51
C LYS A 428 -0.25 -61.56 6.10
N LEU A 429 -0.61 -61.28 4.84
CA LEU A 429 -1.95 -61.47 4.29
C LEU A 429 -2.21 -62.91 3.82
N SER A 430 -1.23 -63.82 3.92
CA SER A 430 -1.30 -65.19 3.40
C SER A 430 -1.66 -65.27 1.91
N VAL A 431 -1.33 -64.23 1.15
CA VAL A 431 -1.54 -64.18 -0.31
C VAL A 431 -0.28 -64.73 -0.97
N LYS A 432 -0.44 -65.64 -1.92
CA LYS A 432 0.71 -66.20 -2.64
C LYS A 432 1.36 -65.16 -3.52
N VAL A 433 2.69 -65.11 -3.51
CA VAL A 433 3.51 -64.31 -4.43
C VAL A 433 3.59 -65.04 -5.77
N GLU A 434 2.52 -64.99 -6.54
CA GLU A 434 2.44 -65.49 -7.92
C GLU A 434 2.30 -64.29 -8.87
N PRO A 435 2.86 -64.33 -10.10
CA PRO A 435 2.67 -63.27 -11.08
C PRO A 435 1.16 -63.10 -11.36
N LEU A 436 0.63 -61.90 -11.18
CA LEU A 436 -0.79 -61.61 -11.37
C LEU A 436 -1.23 -62.02 -12.78
N THR A 437 -1.95 -63.14 -12.87
CA THR A 437 -2.63 -63.53 -14.11
C THR A 437 -3.86 -62.66 -14.28
N LEU A 438 -4.23 -62.42 -15.54
CA LEU A 438 -5.38 -61.59 -15.88
C LEU A 438 -6.66 -62.38 -15.60
N ILE A 439 -7.12 -62.36 -14.34
CA ILE A 439 -8.38 -62.97 -13.93
C ILE A 439 -9.50 -62.25 -14.69
N PRO A 440 -10.27 -62.94 -15.56
CA PRO A 440 -11.43 -62.33 -16.18
C PRO A 440 -12.43 -61.99 -15.06
N PRO A 441 -12.87 -60.72 -14.93
CA PRO A 441 -13.69 -60.32 -13.80
C PRO A 441 -15.08 -60.96 -13.88
N GLU A 442 -15.34 -61.95 -13.04
CA GLU A 442 -16.72 -62.35 -12.73
C GLU A 442 -17.39 -61.25 -11.90
N PHE A 443 -18.08 -60.35 -12.59
CA PHE A 443 -18.94 -59.35 -11.97
C PHE A 443 -20.18 -60.02 -11.35
N GLN A 444 -19.99 -60.68 -10.21
CA GLN A 444 -21.10 -60.87 -9.28
C GLN A 444 -21.56 -59.47 -8.86
N THR A 445 -22.82 -59.18 -9.11
CA THR A 445 -23.48 -57.90 -8.79
C THR A 445 -24.42 -58.12 -7.60
N PRO A 446 -23.90 -58.25 -6.36
CA PRO A 446 -24.72 -58.48 -5.17
C PRO A 446 -25.52 -57.22 -4.75
N LEU A 447 -25.17 -56.05 -5.30
CA LEU A 447 -25.81 -54.79 -5.00
C LEU A 447 -26.95 -54.51 -6.00
N PRO A 448 -28.13 -54.07 -5.54
CA PRO A 448 -29.19 -53.61 -6.44
C PRO A 448 -28.72 -52.39 -7.24
N PRO A 449 -29.31 -52.13 -8.44
CA PRO A 449 -28.89 -51.05 -9.31
C PRO A 449 -28.94 -49.70 -8.59
N VAL A 450 -27.77 -49.10 -8.41
CA VAL A 450 -27.57 -47.87 -7.65
C VAL A 450 -28.27 -46.72 -8.38
N LYS A 451 -29.13 -45.98 -7.68
CA LYS A 451 -29.76 -44.76 -8.21
C LYS A 451 -28.89 -43.55 -7.84
N PRO A 452 -28.73 -42.56 -8.74
CA PRO A 452 -28.07 -41.31 -8.38
C PRO A 452 -28.82 -40.64 -7.22
N ALA A 453 -28.07 -40.08 -6.27
CA ALA A 453 -28.66 -39.33 -5.16
C ALA A 453 -29.36 -38.07 -5.69
N VAL A 454 -30.63 -37.92 -5.34
CA VAL A 454 -31.46 -36.73 -5.69
C VAL A 454 -31.40 -35.67 -4.58
N PHE A 455 -30.50 -35.86 -3.61
CA PHE A 455 -30.28 -34.97 -2.49
C PHE A 455 -28.83 -34.49 -2.54
N GLU A 456 -28.63 -33.20 -2.25
CA GLU A 456 -27.29 -32.62 -2.11
C GLU A 456 -26.54 -33.29 -0.97
N ALA A 457 -25.21 -33.32 -1.06
CA ALA A 457 -24.36 -33.91 -0.03
C ALA A 457 -24.54 -33.11 1.28
N ILE A 458 -25.02 -33.78 2.33
CA ILE A 458 -25.18 -33.16 3.65
C ILE A 458 -23.78 -32.96 4.24
N HIS A 459 -23.24 -31.77 4.05
CA HIS A 459 -22.01 -31.35 4.72
C HIS A 459 -22.25 -31.27 6.23
N ARG A 460 -21.23 -31.64 7.01
CA ARG A 460 -21.25 -31.47 8.46
C ARG A 460 -21.00 -30.00 8.76
N ASP A 461 -21.92 -29.35 9.48
CA ASP A 461 -21.75 -27.94 9.87
C ASP A 461 -20.40 -27.73 10.58
N PRO A 462 -19.70 -26.61 10.31
CA PRO A 462 -18.48 -26.29 11.02
C PRO A 462 -18.75 -26.15 12.52
N ALA A 463 -17.77 -26.51 13.35
CA ALA A 463 -17.86 -26.25 14.77
C ALA A 463 -18.05 -24.73 15.01
N PRO A 464 -18.92 -24.33 15.96
CA PRO A 464 -19.09 -22.92 16.26
C PRO A 464 -17.74 -22.31 16.67
N PRO A 465 -17.46 -21.03 16.31
CA PRO A 465 -16.24 -20.37 16.72
C PRO A 465 -16.13 -20.39 18.25
N GLY A 466 -14.94 -20.72 18.76
CA GLY A 466 -14.68 -20.66 20.19
C GLY A 466 -14.85 -19.22 20.66
N LEU A 467 -15.81 -18.96 21.56
CA LEU A 467 -15.87 -17.69 22.25
C LEU A 467 -14.70 -17.62 23.23
N ASP A 468 -13.77 -16.70 22.99
CA ASP A 468 -12.90 -16.20 24.04
C ASP A 468 -13.81 -15.53 25.09
N LEU A 469 -13.89 -16.14 26.28
CA LEU A 469 -14.73 -15.68 27.38
C LEU A 469 -14.07 -14.47 28.06
N PHE A 470 -14.17 -13.31 27.43
CA PHE A 470 -13.85 -12.03 28.06
C PHE A 470 -14.85 -11.75 29.19
N ASP A 471 -14.36 -11.72 30.42
CA ASP A 471 -15.14 -11.25 31.57
C ASP A 471 -15.26 -9.73 31.50
N LEU A 472 -16.36 -9.26 30.91
CA LEU A 472 -16.66 -7.85 30.74
C LEU A 472 -16.80 -7.13 32.09
N ASP A 473 -17.22 -7.82 33.15
CA ASP A 473 -17.33 -7.24 34.49
C ASP A 473 -15.95 -6.98 35.09
N GLU A 474 -14.91 -7.75 34.74
CA GLU A 474 -13.52 -7.50 35.16
C GLU A 474 -12.89 -6.30 34.42
N GLU A 475 -13.19 -6.12 33.13
CA GLU A 475 -12.66 -4.98 32.37
C GLU A 475 -13.39 -3.66 32.65
N PHE A 476 -14.72 -3.68 32.78
CA PHE A 476 -15.51 -2.48 33.13
C PHE A 476 -15.53 -2.16 34.64
N ALA A 477 -15.00 -3.02 35.50
CA ALA A 477 -14.89 -2.75 36.93
C ALA A 477 -14.07 -1.45 37.19
N PRO A 478 -14.55 -0.54 38.05
CA PRO A 478 -13.80 0.66 38.40
C PRO A 478 -12.50 0.31 39.12
N GLU A 479 -11.47 1.16 39.02
CA GLU A 479 -10.09 0.91 39.51
C GLU A 479 -10.04 0.34 40.94
N ARG A 480 -10.89 0.84 41.85
CA ARG A 480 -10.99 0.36 43.24
C ARG A 480 -11.46 -1.10 43.35
N VAL A 481 -12.41 -1.50 42.50
CA VAL A 481 -12.94 -2.87 42.45
C VAL A 481 -11.90 -3.81 41.83
N ARG A 482 -11.27 -3.41 40.71
CA ARG A 482 -10.16 -4.17 40.09
C ARG A 482 -9.00 -4.39 41.06
N LEU A 483 -8.59 -3.36 41.82
CA LEU A 483 -7.59 -3.50 42.89
C LEU A 483 -8.04 -4.45 44.00
N SER A 484 -9.32 -4.43 44.41
CA SER A 484 -9.84 -5.35 45.43
C SER A 484 -9.85 -6.81 44.95
N GLN A 485 -10.25 -7.05 43.70
CA GLN A 485 -10.22 -8.36 43.06
C GLN A 485 -8.78 -8.87 42.93
N LEU A 486 -7.85 -8.03 42.44
CA LEU A 486 -6.42 -8.35 42.36
C LEU A 486 -5.84 -8.72 43.75
N THR A 487 -6.23 -7.99 44.79
CA THR A 487 -5.79 -8.26 46.18
C THR A 487 -6.32 -9.60 46.70
N ASN A 488 -7.50 -10.03 46.26
CA ASN A 488 -8.06 -11.36 46.58
C ASN A 488 -7.47 -12.48 45.71
N LYS A 489 -6.98 -12.17 44.50
CA LYS A 489 -6.36 -13.13 43.57
C LYS A 489 -4.90 -13.47 43.93
N CYS A 490 -4.13 -12.51 44.45
CA CYS A 490 -2.70 -12.68 44.75
C CYS A 490 -2.43 -13.22 46.17
N LYS A 491 -1.36 -14.01 46.33
CA LYS A 491 -0.82 -14.47 47.63
C LYS A 491 0.46 -13.71 48.00
N ALA A 492 0.98 -13.99 49.20
CA ALA A 492 2.19 -13.34 49.73
C ALA A 492 3.47 -13.62 48.91
N ASP A 493 3.45 -14.61 48.01
CA ASP A 493 4.56 -14.92 47.10
C ASP A 493 4.46 -14.14 45.77
N ASP A 494 3.28 -13.63 45.41
CA ASP A 494 2.99 -12.98 44.12
C ASP A 494 3.23 -11.46 44.13
N VAL A 495 4.04 -10.95 45.08
CA VAL A 495 4.17 -9.51 45.39
C VAL A 495 4.63 -8.69 44.17
N GLU A 496 5.54 -9.22 43.35
CA GLU A 496 6.01 -8.52 42.15
C GLU A 496 4.91 -8.39 41.09
N TYR A 497 4.11 -9.44 40.89
CA TYR A 497 2.96 -9.43 39.99
C TYR A 497 1.87 -8.48 40.50
N TYR A 498 1.58 -8.51 41.80
CA TYR A 498 0.63 -7.59 42.44
C TYR A 498 1.02 -6.13 42.25
N ILE A 499 2.29 -5.76 42.46
CA ILE A 499 2.77 -4.38 42.29
C ILE A 499 2.65 -3.93 40.83
N LEU A 500 3.00 -4.80 39.86
CA LEU A 500 2.92 -4.47 38.43
C LEU A 500 1.46 -4.26 37.99
N GLN A 501 0.57 -5.19 38.32
CA GLN A 501 -0.85 -5.11 37.95
C GLN A 501 -1.57 -3.97 38.68
N ALA A 502 -1.29 -3.74 39.96
CA ALA A 502 -1.86 -2.60 40.68
C ALA A 502 -1.40 -1.25 40.10
N ALA A 503 -0.14 -1.13 39.67
CA ALA A 503 0.36 0.08 39.03
C ALA A 503 -0.20 0.28 37.61
N GLU A 504 -0.61 -0.78 36.93
CA GLU A 504 -1.31 -0.73 35.64
C GLU A 504 -2.78 -0.29 35.83
N VAL A 505 -3.50 -0.87 36.79
CA VAL A 505 -4.87 -0.47 37.17
C VAL A 505 -4.93 1.00 37.64
N MET A 506 -3.92 1.49 38.37
CA MET A 506 -3.81 2.91 38.76
C MET A 506 -3.25 3.84 37.66
N GLY A 507 -2.97 3.32 36.46
CA GLY A 507 -2.43 4.10 35.33
C GLY A 507 -1.04 4.72 35.57
N VAL A 508 -0.28 4.25 36.57
CA VAL A 508 1.06 4.76 36.92
C VAL A 508 2.07 4.40 35.83
N THR A 509 1.92 3.23 35.21
CA THR A 509 2.77 2.77 34.10
C THR A 509 2.79 3.73 32.91
N LYS A 510 1.67 4.41 32.63
CA LYS A 510 1.53 5.41 31.55
C LYS A 510 2.24 6.75 31.86
N LYS A 511 2.56 7.03 33.13
CA LYS A 511 3.17 8.30 33.60
C LYS A 511 4.71 8.25 33.66
N LEU A 512 5.32 7.08 33.49
CA LEU A 512 6.77 6.91 33.50
C LEU A 512 7.36 7.09 32.09
N ARG A 513 8.30 8.04 31.92
CA ARG A 513 8.88 8.42 30.61
C ARG A 513 9.81 7.38 29.95
N SER A 514 9.84 6.12 30.40
CA SER A 514 10.71 5.09 29.83
C SER A 514 10.17 3.66 30.04
N PRO A 515 10.03 2.85 28.97
CA PRO A 515 9.57 1.46 29.07
C PRO A 515 10.46 0.56 29.96
N ARG A 516 11.75 0.93 30.09
CA ARG A 516 12.76 0.19 30.86
C ARG A 516 12.60 0.30 32.39
N ASN A 517 11.66 1.12 32.87
CA ASN A 517 11.41 1.36 34.30
C ASN A 517 10.16 0.61 34.83
N ARG A 518 9.74 -0.50 34.20
CA ARG A 518 8.74 -1.45 34.75
C ARG A 518 9.32 -2.32 35.89
N ASP A 519 10.16 -1.74 36.74
CA ASP A 519 10.67 -2.38 37.96
C ASP A 519 9.68 -2.08 39.11
N PRO A 520 9.18 -3.10 39.85
CA PRO A 520 8.33 -2.90 41.04
C PRO A 520 8.84 -1.83 42.01
N ARG A 521 10.18 -1.72 42.17
CA ARG A 521 10.80 -0.72 43.05
C ARG A 521 10.65 0.71 42.53
N ALA A 522 10.76 0.91 41.22
CA ALA A 522 10.61 2.23 40.58
C ALA A 522 9.14 2.69 40.59
N LEU A 523 8.20 1.75 40.46
CA LEU A 523 6.76 2.02 40.56
C LEU A 523 6.37 2.46 41.98
N LEU A 524 6.85 1.73 43.00
CA LEU A 524 6.64 2.10 44.41
C LEU A 524 7.29 3.46 44.76
N ASP A 525 8.51 3.73 44.30
CA ASP A 525 9.20 5.02 44.52
C ASP A 525 8.41 6.21 43.94
N TYR A 526 7.78 6.05 42.77
CA TYR A 526 6.87 7.06 42.22
C TYR A 526 5.63 7.28 43.10
N VAL A 527 4.95 6.19 43.51
CA VAL A 527 3.76 6.26 44.36
C VAL A 527 4.09 6.89 45.73
N PHE A 528 5.20 6.50 46.36
CA PHE A 528 5.61 7.07 47.64
C PHE A 528 5.97 8.56 47.54
N ARG A 529 6.59 9.02 46.44
CA ARG A 529 6.79 10.46 46.23
C ARG A 529 5.46 11.22 46.16
N GLN A 530 4.46 10.71 45.44
CA GLN A 530 3.14 11.32 45.39
C GLN A 530 2.45 11.36 46.76
N VAL A 531 2.54 10.30 47.56
CA VAL A 531 2.01 10.29 48.94
C VAL A 531 2.75 11.30 49.84
N VAL A 532 4.06 11.47 49.66
CA VAL A 532 4.86 12.45 50.40
C VAL A 532 4.53 13.88 49.97
N GLU A 533 4.33 14.15 48.68
CA GLU A 533 3.86 15.45 48.18
C GLU A 533 2.47 15.80 48.72
N TYR A 534 1.53 14.84 48.67
CA TYR A 534 0.20 15.00 49.25
C TYR A 534 0.25 15.30 50.76
N LYS A 535 1.07 14.59 51.54
CA LYS A 535 1.26 14.86 52.97
C LYS A 535 1.96 16.20 53.27
N LYS A 536 2.86 16.66 52.41
CA LYS A 536 3.47 18.01 52.54
C LYS A 536 2.43 19.11 52.37
N VAL A 537 1.47 18.94 51.47
CA VAL A 537 0.35 19.88 51.28
C VAL A 537 -0.65 19.80 52.44
N ASN A 538 -0.98 18.60 52.93
CA ASN A 538 -1.93 18.38 54.03
C ASN A 538 -1.33 18.48 55.45
N SER A 539 -0.20 19.18 55.63
CA SER A 539 0.38 19.44 56.96
C SER A 539 -0.28 20.65 57.66
N GLY A 540 -1.62 20.59 57.79
CA GLY A 540 -2.48 21.53 58.51
C GLY A 540 -3.59 20.77 59.26
N PRO A 541 -4.24 21.36 60.29
CA PRO A 541 -5.12 20.61 61.19
C PRO A 541 -6.36 20.06 60.47
N ALA A 542 -6.72 18.81 60.77
CA ALA A 542 -7.80 18.10 60.12
C ALA A 542 -9.19 18.65 60.51
N ALA A 543 -9.99 19.01 59.51
CA ALA A 543 -11.44 19.17 59.65
C ALA A 543 -12.15 18.93 58.31
N SER A 544 -12.88 17.80 58.25
CA SER A 544 -14.20 17.60 57.61
C SER A 544 -14.54 18.12 56.19
N GLN A 545 -15.24 17.22 55.50
CA GLN A 545 -16.21 17.38 54.40
C GLN A 545 -15.74 17.22 52.95
N GLU A 546 -16.38 16.20 52.37
CA GLU A 546 -16.33 15.75 50.99
C GLU A 546 -17.07 16.72 50.06
N THR A 547 -16.45 17.08 48.94
CA THR A 547 -17.15 17.48 47.71
C THR A 547 -16.35 16.96 46.52
N GLY A 548 -16.92 16.03 45.75
CA GLY A 548 -16.23 15.35 44.66
C GLY A 548 -16.46 15.97 43.28
N LEU A 549 -15.41 16.57 42.73
CA LEU A 549 -15.15 16.89 41.31
C LEU A 549 -13.62 16.95 41.17
N GLY A 550 -12.93 16.47 40.13
CA GLY A 550 -13.31 15.67 38.97
C GLY A 550 -12.09 15.55 38.01
N GLY A 551 -12.08 14.54 37.13
CA GLY A 551 -11.30 14.51 35.87
C GLY A 551 -9.77 14.34 35.91
N THR A 552 -9.25 13.33 35.20
CA THR A 552 -8.05 13.49 34.33
C THR A 552 -8.21 12.71 33.03
N SER A 553 -7.61 13.22 31.96
CA SER A 553 -7.85 12.83 30.56
C SER A 553 -6.89 11.76 30.02
N ALA A 554 -7.44 10.79 29.28
CA ALA A 554 -6.85 10.09 28.12
C ALA A 554 -8.05 9.48 27.35
N GLY A 555 -8.21 9.60 26.04
CA GLY A 555 -7.20 9.36 25.01
C GLY A 555 -7.45 7.96 24.42
N ALA A 556 -8.52 7.81 23.63
CA ALA A 556 -8.96 6.54 23.03
C ALA A 556 -9.28 6.73 21.53
N THR A 557 -8.96 5.71 20.73
CA THR A 557 -8.91 5.78 19.27
C THR A 557 -9.92 4.83 18.61
N VAL A 558 -10.89 5.38 17.88
CA VAL A 558 -11.53 4.90 16.62
C VAL A 558 -12.15 3.48 16.55
N ALA A 559 -11.72 2.49 17.34
CA ALA A 559 -12.14 1.09 17.23
C ALA A 559 -13.46 0.75 17.97
N ASP A 560 -13.85 1.56 18.97
CA ASP A 560 -15.00 1.24 19.85
C ASP A 560 -16.38 1.45 19.21
N ASN A 561 -16.45 2.03 18.01
CA ASN A 561 -17.70 2.47 17.38
C ASN A 561 -18.57 1.34 16.79
N ALA A 562 -18.07 0.10 16.66
CA ALA A 562 -18.86 -1.01 16.14
C ALA A 562 -19.71 -1.68 17.25
N ALA A 563 -19.14 -1.91 18.43
CA ALA A 563 -19.84 -2.55 19.54
C ALA A 563 -20.89 -1.62 20.19
N ALA A 564 -20.60 -0.31 20.26
CA ALA A 564 -21.52 0.68 20.80
C ALA A 564 -22.81 0.86 19.96
N ALA A 565 -22.79 0.49 18.68
CA ALA A 565 -23.96 0.56 17.80
C ALA A 565 -24.96 -0.58 18.02
N ALA A 566 -24.49 -1.79 18.39
CA ALA A 566 -25.34 -2.94 18.66
C ALA A 566 -26.06 -2.87 20.02
N ALA A 567 -25.58 -2.04 20.95
CA ALA A 567 -26.21 -1.83 22.26
C ALA A 567 -27.30 -0.73 22.27
N ALA A 568 -27.68 -0.18 21.10
CA ALA A 568 -28.44 1.06 20.99
C ALA A 568 -29.98 0.91 20.87
N GLU A 569 -30.54 -0.30 20.91
CA GLU A 569 -31.97 -0.54 20.62
C GLU A 569 -32.96 -0.15 21.74
N ASN A 570 -32.51 0.43 22.87
CA ASN A 570 -33.42 0.74 23.99
C ASN A 570 -32.98 1.90 24.90
N MET A 571 -32.33 2.93 24.35
CA MET A 571 -31.81 4.06 25.15
C MET A 571 -32.38 5.42 24.71
N MET A 572 -33.01 6.14 25.63
CA MET A 572 -33.29 7.57 25.50
C MET A 572 -32.03 8.35 25.86
N ARG A 573 -31.63 9.33 25.05
CA ARG A 573 -30.48 10.21 25.32
C ARG A 573 -30.89 11.67 25.42
N VAL A 574 -30.27 12.41 26.34
CA VAL A 574 -30.53 13.82 26.57
C VAL A 574 -29.30 14.61 26.14
N ILE A 575 -29.41 15.32 25.02
CA ILE A 575 -28.32 16.01 24.36
C ILE A 575 -28.38 17.49 24.73
N ARG A 576 -27.31 18.00 25.35
CA ARG A 576 -27.16 19.42 25.71
C ARG A 576 -26.01 20.05 24.95
N VAL A 577 -26.26 21.17 24.29
CA VAL A 577 -25.24 22.04 23.69
C VAL A 577 -25.48 23.47 24.13
N CYS A 578 -24.49 24.09 24.75
CA CYS A 578 -24.41 25.52 24.99
C CYS A 578 -23.38 26.15 24.04
N ASN A 579 -23.69 27.30 23.46
CA ASN A 579 -22.69 28.18 22.85
C ASN A 579 -22.63 29.50 23.62
N ASP A 580 -21.52 29.74 24.31
CA ASP A 580 -21.23 31.01 25.02
C ASP A 580 -20.74 32.15 24.10
N GLY A 581 -20.64 31.89 22.80
CA GLY A 581 -20.04 32.77 21.79
C GLY A 581 -18.59 32.44 21.43
N THR A 582 -18.11 31.27 21.84
CA THR A 582 -16.74 30.78 21.56
C THR A 582 -16.71 29.48 20.75
N ALA A 583 -17.86 28.86 20.49
CA ALA A 583 -17.99 27.64 19.70
C ALA A 583 -18.63 27.93 18.32
N ASP A 584 -18.73 26.90 17.49
CA ASP A 584 -19.38 26.99 16.18
C ASP A 584 -20.80 27.56 16.32
N ALA A 585 -21.00 28.74 15.73
CA ALA A 585 -22.27 29.45 15.77
C ALA A 585 -23.17 29.10 14.59
N THR A 586 -22.69 28.38 13.56
CA THR A 586 -23.53 28.02 12.40
C THR A 586 -24.73 27.15 12.84
N PRO A 587 -25.93 27.31 12.24
CA PRO A 587 -26.35 28.29 11.24
C PRO A 587 -26.79 29.65 11.84
N PHE A 588 -26.61 29.86 13.14
CA PHE A 588 -26.99 31.04 13.92
C PHE A 588 -25.84 32.06 14.07
N ASP A 589 -25.07 32.31 13.01
CA ASP A 589 -23.87 33.17 13.01
C ASP A 589 -24.15 34.62 13.47
N GLU A 590 -25.39 35.07 13.39
CA GLU A 590 -25.87 36.37 13.87
C GLU A 590 -26.21 36.39 15.38
N ASN A 591 -26.49 35.22 15.97
CA ASN A 591 -26.82 35.03 17.39
C ASN A 591 -25.76 34.10 18.02
N PRO A 592 -24.56 34.59 18.40
CA PRO A 592 -23.48 33.74 18.89
C PRO A 592 -23.76 33.06 20.25
N ARG A 593 -24.89 33.35 20.90
CA ARG A 593 -25.29 32.73 22.18
C ARG A 593 -26.63 32.03 22.09
N TRP A 594 -26.62 30.72 22.26
CA TRP A 594 -27.79 29.87 22.21
C TRP A 594 -27.58 28.57 22.98
N ASN A 595 -28.69 27.97 23.43
CA ASN A 595 -28.73 26.66 24.06
C ASN A 595 -29.64 25.73 23.24
N LEU A 596 -29.17 24.52 22.96
CA LEU A 596 -29.92 23.46 22.30
C LEU A 596 -30.11 22.29 23.29
N TYR A 597 -31.34 21.82 23.38
CA TYR A 597 -31.76 20.69 24.19
C TYR A 597 -32.55 19.71 23.33
N LEU A 598 -32.10 18.46 23.23
CA LEU A 598 -32.80 17.40 22.50
C LEU A 598 -32.93 16.15 23.37
N GLU A 599 -34.12 15.57 23.42
CA GLU A 599 -34.42 14.25 23.95
C GLU A 599 -34.61 13.30 22.76
N ALA A 600 -33.64 12.42 22.53
CA ALA A 600 -33.61 11.47 21.42
C ALA A 600 -34.00 10.07 21.94
N ASP A 601 -35.20 9.62 21.60
CA ASP A 601 -35.70 8.28 21.91
C ASP A 601 -35.43 7.33 20.73
N PHE A 602 -34.30 6.61 20.81
CA PHE A 602 -33.87 5.68 19.76
C PHE A 602 -34.77 4.44 19.64
N ALA A 603 -35.60 4.13 20.64
CA ALA A 603 -36.54 3.01 20.59
C ALA A 603 -37.85 3.39 19.86
N LYS A 604 -38.30 4.64 19.99
CA LYS A 604 -39.46 5.17 19.25
C LYS A 604 -39.09 5.80 17.90
N GLY A 605 -37.82 6.14 17.69
CA GLY A 605 -37.36 6.85 16.51
C GLY A 605 -37.74 8.33 16.50
N THR A 606 -37.88 8.96 17.67
CA THR A 606 -38.41 10.34 17.81
C THR A 606 -37.42 11.27 18.53
N ILE A 607 -37.39 12.53 18.12
CA ILE A 607 -36.62 13.61 18.76
C ILE A 607 -37.59 14.71 19.19
N GLU A 608 -37.60 15.06 20.48
CA GLU A 608 -38.28 16.25 20.99
C GLU A 608 -37.27 17.20 21.63
N GLY A 609 -37.52 18.52 21.63
CA GLY A 609 -36.55 19.43 22.22
C GLY A 609 -36.90 20.91 22.13
N ARG A 610 -35.89 21.74 22.36
CA ARG A 610 -35.96 23.21 22.23
C ARG A 610 -34.62 23.84 21.90
N LEU A 611 -34.67 24.94 21.16
CA LEU A 611 -33.57 25.88 20.94
C LEU A 611 -33.91 27.21 21.60
N GLN A 612 -33.02 27.74 22.44
CA GLN A 612 -33.13 29.06 23.05
C GLN A 612 -32.06 29.99 22.49
N LEU A 613 -32.46 31.09 21.85
CA LEU A 613 -31.56 32.19 21.45
C LEU A 613 -31.47 33.19 22.61
N LEU A 614 -30.26 33.43 23.13
CA LEU A 614 -30.04 34.14 24.40
C LEU A 614 -29.76 35.65 24.26
N ARG A 615 -29.69 36.16 23.02
CA ARG A 615 -29.45 37.58 22.71
C ARG A 615 -30.22 37.99 21.48
N ASP A 616 -30.64 39.25 21.43
CA ASP A 616 -31.14 39.89 20.22
C ASP A 616 -30.00 40.18 19.24
N SER A 617 -30.26 40.00 17.95
CA SER A 617 -29.39 40.37 16.83
C SER A 617 -30.15 41.20 15.79
N SER A 618 -29.47 41.52 14.68
CA SER A 618 -30.08 42.18 13.52
C SER A 618 -31.14 41.34 12.79
N ARG A 619 -31.20 40.02 13.02
CA ARG A 619 -32.12 39.11 12.31
C ARG A 619 -33.05 38.34 13.22
N PHE A 620 -32.59 37.92 14.40
CA PHE A 620 -33.39 37.15 15.37
C PHE A 620 -33.38 37.80 16.75
N GLY A 621 -34.55 37.96 17.35
CA GLY A 621 -34.67 38.31 18.77
C GLY A 621 -34.33 37.12 19.68
N ALA A 622 -34.23 37.39 20.98
CA ALA A 622 -34.19 36.35 22.00
C ALA A 622 -35.53 35.60 22.03
N GLN A 623 -35.52 34.31 21.66
CA GLN A 623 -36.72 33.47 21.51
C GLN A 623 -36.42 32.01 21.86
N GLU A 624 -37.47 31.25 22.21
CA GLU A 624 -37.41 29.81 22.45
C GLU A 624 -38.29 29.11 21.40
N ALA A 625 -37.67 28.27 20.57
CA ALA A 625 -38.33 27.49 19.53
C ALA A 625 -38.39 26.01 19.95
N ARG A 626 -39.56 25.37 19.76
CA ARG A 626 -39.72 23.92 19.96
C ARG A 626 -39.07 23.17 18.80
N ILE A 627 -38.53 21.99 19.11
CA ILE A 627 -37.94 21.06 18.15
C ILE A 627 -38.74 19.76 18.16
N GLU A 628 -39.08 19.29 16.97
CA GLU A 628 -39.68 17.98 16.72
C GLU A 628 -38.92 17.35 15.53
N GLY A 629 -38.70 16.04 15.57
CA GLY A 629 -37.88 15.32 14.59
C GLY A 629 -37.94 13.80 14.73
N ASP A 630 -37.27 13.12 13.79
CA ASP A 630 -37.23 11.67 13.65
C ASP A 630 -35.80 11.13 13.71
N ILE A 631 -35.66 9.86 14.07
CA ILE A 631 -34.41 9.09 13.95
C ILE A 631 -34.68 7.96 12.94
N LYS A 632 -33.91 7.92 11.84
CA LYS A 632 -33.99 6.86 10.83
C LYS A 632 -33.08 5.67 11.22
N PRO A 633 -33.42 4.44 10.81
CA PRO A 633 -32.60 3.27 11.10
C PRO A 633 -31.16 3.39 10.59
N PRO A 634 -30.15 2.84 11.30
CA PRO A 634 -28.76 2.89 10.87
C PRO A 634 -28.57 2.14 9.56
N GLY A 635 -28.19 2.87 8.49
CA GLY A 635 -27.88 2.31 7.17
C GLY A 635 -28.59 2.99 6.00
N GLU A 636 -29.69 3.74 6.23
CA GLU A 636 -30.43 4.41 5.13
C GLU A 636 -29.87 5.78 4.73
N ARG A 637 -29.19 6.49 5.64
CA ARG A 637 -28.62 7.84 5.42
C ARG A 637 -27.31 8.04 6.18
N GLU A 638 -26.47 8.95 5.68
CA GLU A 638 -25.21 9.37 6.34
C GLU A 638 -25.45 10.02 7.71
N TYR A 639 -26.56 10.74 7.85
CA TYR A 639 -27.01 11.38 9.08
C TYR A 639 -28.35 10.78 9.52
N PRO A 640 -28.40 9.98 10.61
CA PRO A 640 -29.62 9.26 11.02
C PRO A 640 -30.60 10.12 11.83
N MET A 641 -30.18 11.25 12.40
CA MET A 641 -31.05 12.15 13.17
C MET A 641 -31.50 13.32 12.29
N GLU A 642 -32.81 13.57 12.22
CA GLU A 642 -33.40 14.66 11.43
C GLU A 642 -34.36 15.47 12.32
N TRP A 643 -34.17 16.79 12.46
CA TRP A 643 -35.11 17.65 13.19
C TRP A 643 -35.31 19.02 12.56
N GLY A 644 -36.51 19.59 12.76
CA GLY A 644 -36.85 20.94 12.30
C GLY A 644 -36.83 21.96 13.44
N VAL A 645 -36.42 23.20 13.13
CA VAL A 645 -36.56 24.36 14.01
C VAL A 645 -37.14 25.53 13.20
N VAL A 646 -38.19 26.17 13.71
CA VAL A 646 -38.75 27.40 13.11
C VAL A 646 -38.37 28.58 14.00
N LEU A 647 -37.81 29.63 13.39
CA LEU A 647 -37.40 30.86 14.08
C LEU A 647 -38.11 32.06 13.45
N ASP A 648 -38.74 32.90 14.29
CA ASP A 648 -39.31 34.17 13.85
C ASP A 648 -38.18 35.20 13.71
N ALA A 649 -38.04 35.82 12.53
CA ALA A 649 -37.11 36.91 12.31
C ALA A 649 -37.73 38.28 12.67
N VAL A 650 -36.89 39.28 12.93
CA VAL A 650 -37.33 40.63 13.39
C VAL A 650 -38.24 41.35 12.39
N ASN A 651 -38.21 40.95 11.11
CA ASN A 651 -39.12 41.42 10.05
C ASN A 651 -40.51 40.72 10.04
N GLY A 652 -40.76 39.75 10.92
CA GLY A 652 -41.99 38.94 10.95
C GLY A 652 -42.00 37.75 9.99
N GLU A 653 -40.85 37.38 9.43
CA GLU A 653 -40.69 36.24 8.53
C GLU A 653 -40.33 34.96 9.31
N GLN A 654 -40.97 33.84 9.00
CA GLN A 654 -40.65 32.55 9.60
C GLN A 654 -39.60 31.81 8.80
N ILE A 655 -38.45 31.56 9.43
CA ILE A 655 -37.33 30.85 8.84
C ILE A 655 -37.30 29.43 9.39
N ILE A 656 -37.34 28.45 8.49
CA ILE A 656 -37.26 27.03 8.83
C ILE A 656 -35.79 26.57 8.67
N TYR A 657 -35.26 25.88 9.66
CA TYR A 657 -33.99 25.20 9.63
C TYR A 657 -34.21 23.70 9.81
N VAL A 658 -33.75 22.89 8.86
CA VAL A 658 -33.74 21.42 8.96
C VAL A 658 -32.33 20.99 9.28
N PHE A 659 -32.15 20.17 10.31
CA PHE A 659 -30.86 19.64 10.76
C PHE A 659 -30.80 18.15 10.49
N LEU A 660 -29.76 17.72 9.79
CA LEU A 660 -29.40 16.33 9.56
C LEU A 660 -28.09 16.06 10.31
N ALA A 661 -28.12 15.26 11.37
CA ALA A 661 -26.98 15.08 12.27
C ALA A 661 -26.66 13.62 12.63
N MET A 662 -25.46 13.45 13.19
CA MET A 662 -25.01 12.24 13.86
C MET A 662 -24.23 12.60 15.13
N ILE A 663 -24.31 11.75 16.15
CA ILE A 663 -23.46 11.82 17.34
C ILE A 663 -22.18 11.03 17.05
N GLN A 664 -21.01 11.64 17.26
CA GLN A 664 -19.72 10.98 17.14
C GLN A 664 -18.84 11.35 18.33
N GLY A 665 -18.70 10.43 19.30
CA GLY A 665 -18.05 10.73 20.58
C GLY A 665 -18.77 11.86 21.31
N ASN A 666 -18.03 12.87 21.77
CA ASN A 666 -18.59 14.05 22.46
C ASN A 666 -18.95 15.21 21.51
N GLN A 667 -19.32 14.90 20.26
CA GLN A 667 -19.64 15.88 19.22
C GLN A 667 -20.96 15.52 18.52
N LEU A 668 -21.78 16.55 18.29
CA LEU A 668 -22.95 16.49 17.43
C LEU A 668 -22.59 17.23 16.14
N ARG A 669 -22.49 16.50 15.04
CA ARG A 669 -22.05 17.02 13.75
C ARG A 669 -23.11 16.76 12.68
N GLY A 670 -23.21 17.63 11.70
CA GLY A 670 -24.23 17.48 10.68
C GLY A 670 -24.19 18.56 9.61
N VAL A 671 -25.25 18.56 8.80
CA VAL A 671 -25.59 19.65 7.88
C VAL A 671 -26.93 20.25 8.25
N CYS A 672 -27.05 21.56 8.14
CA CYS A 672 -28.29 22.30 8.33
C CYS A 672 -28.69 22.98 7.02
N GLU A 673 -29.96 22.83 6.64
CA GLU A 673 -30.54 23.44 5.46
C GLU A 673 -31.56 24.50 5.87
N GLN A 674 -31.42 25.71 5.31
CA GLN A 674 -32.41 26.77 5.50
C GLN A 674 -33.53 26.65 4.47
N GLY A 675 -34.73 26.28 4.91
CA GLY A 675 -35.93 26.23 4.08
C GLY A 675 -36.34 27.62 3.62
N GLY A 676 -36.32 27.85 2.30
CA GLY A 676 -36.72 29.12 1.68
C GLY A 676 -35.96 29.52 0.41
N GLY A 677 -34.82 28.90 0.11
CA GLY A 677 -34.03 29.17 -1.11
C GLY A 677 -33.37 27.90 -1.66
N GLY A 678 -33.43 27.70 -2.97
CA GLY A 678 -33.04 26.42 -3.60
C GLY A 678 -31.57 26.06 -3.49
N SER A 679 -31.29 24.79 -3.15
CA SER A 679 -30.05 24.00 -3.35
C SER A 679 -28.69 24.56 -2.85
N GLY A 680 -28.62 25.79 -2.33
CA GLY A 680 -27.34 26.48 -2.06
C GLY A 680 -27.09 26.91 -0.62
N ASN A 681 -28.03 26.66 0.30
CA ASN A 681 -27.98 27.14 1.70
C ASN A 681 -27.73 26.02 2.75
N THR A 682 -27.13 24.91 2.33
CA THR A 682 -26.69 23.82 3.22
C THR A 682 -25.37 24.21 3.91
N ARG A 683 -25.35 24.27 5.25
CA ARG A 683 -24.18 24.60 6.08
C ARG A 683 -23.80 23.44 6.98
N SER A 684 -22.54 22.99 6.97
CA SER A 684 -22.05 22.01 7.94
C SER A 684 -21.83 22.67 9.31
N PHE A 685 -22.13 21.94 10.38
CA PHE A 685 -21.95 22.39 11.76
C PHE A 685 -21.25 21.32 12.62
N LEU A 686 -20.51 21.76 13.64
CA LEU A 686 -19.83 20.90 14.60
C LEU A 686 -19.97 21.42 16.04
N TYR A 687 -20.91 20.84 16.78
CA TYR A 687 -21.17 21.20 18.17
C TYR A 687 -20.49 20.26 19.16
N LYS A 688 -20.09 20.80 20.32
CA LYS A 688 -19.60 20.02 21.46
C LYS A 688 -20.76 19.76 22.42
N LEU A 689 -20.85 18.54 22.91
CA LEU A 689 -21.85 18.16 23.91
C LEU A 689 -21.35 18.52 25.31
N GLU A 690 -22.22 19.10 26.14
CA GLU A 690 -21.90 19.38 27.55
C GLU A 690 -22.13 18.16 28.44
N GLU A 691 -23.23 17.44 28.19
CA GLU A 691 -23.62 16.17 28.82
C GLU A 691 -24.26 15.27 27.75
N LEU A 692 -24.21 13.94 27.96
CA LEU A 692 -24.64 12.89 27.03
C LEU A 692 -25.38 11.76 27.77
#